data_AF-F6HLY7-F1
#
_entry.id   AF-F6HLY7-F1
#
_cell.length_a   1.000
_cell.length_b   1.000
_cell.length_c   1.000
_cell.angle_alpha   90.00
_cell.angle_beta   90.00
_cell.angle_gamma   90.00
#
_symmetry.space_group_name_H-M   'P 1'
#
loop_
_entity.id
_entity.type
_entity.pdbx_description
1 polymer ?
#
loop_
_entity_poly.entity_id
_entity_poly.type
_entity_poly.pdbx_seq_one_letter_code
_entity_poly.pdbx_strand_id
1 'polypeptide(L)'
;MGGAPPVVAKKTTHTPKAIIHQKFGDKACYKVEEVQGDTQNGCPGLAIPQKGPCLFRCSLQLPEFSVVSEYFKRKKDAEQSAAEKALRKLGVDPAASNSIVREPWDELISRLSYLFADEFLSSLHPLSGHFRAALQRDGDLYGLIPVSVFAVCDTKLGNICKSINPGVESNPFLVIPLVLKAAASGSFATSEGQLWMRRQNPYPPEIIQSSISSQLSSPESIWIEAVYIPYSLEKNVESLTLNVSSTGYYLDAIARKLSLADTSKILVSRTVGKASSEMRLYFSAPEWYLVDLLSDLNVEEVNSEEGSFNARASYFSGHAIYGNAILASIGYTWRSMDLFHEDVSLQSYYRLLISKIPSGVYKLSREAILTAELPMAFTTRANWKGSFPRDLLCSFCRQHRLSEPVFSMLSTPLKQSSEVSGSCKRLKVAESSAEETEYRNGAGVVPHGNESVGLGDTFMCEIKIYSKLQDLIIEYSPKDSYRKHSDALQNSSLRVLLCLNTYFKELDMPLEKLASAADIHIYPEKFAKTFASCPSIHNLRQRNETQRERLLDSNSINQPYIMPGHELYSFNIKGPDSGTSPSNGSLACINYVAFLVAEGEHMKERVESNDEFEFEIGVGAVIPHLEVVVTQMSVGQSACFNMDLPPQELILAATGDPVKTISLLSSKVCFLEYSIVLLRVTEPLEDRMEQALFSPPLSKQRVGFALQHIKESSAATLIDFGCGSGSLLDSLLDFPTSLEKIVGVDISKKSLSRAAKLLHSKLSRNSDAGEPSGGIKSAILYEGSITFFDPRLYGFDIGTCLEVIEHMEEDQACLFGDVVLSYFCPKVLIVSTPNYEYNAILQRSNPSNQEEDPDETSQSQACRFRNHDHKFEWTRKQFNHWASNLARKHNYSVEFSGVGGSADVEPGFASHMAVFRRSVPLETDNHPNPVDLIRQYEVVWEWDRSNSRIHSNINEMKAFCCC
;
A
#
# COMPACT_ATOMS: atom_id res chain seq x y z
N MET A 1 -24.54 -31.15 -28.29
CA MET A 1 -24.75 -31.70 -26.94
C MET A 1 -23.40 -32.05 -26.34
N GLY A 2 -22.96 -31.27 -25.35
CA GLY A 2 -21.79 -31.54 -24.52
C GLY A 2 -22.02 -30.74 -23.24
N GLY A 3 -22.51 -31.41 -22.20
CA GLY A 3 -22.94 -30.75 -20.96
C GLY A 3 -21.78 -30.07 -20.26
N ALA A 4 -21.96 -28.81 -19.88
CA ALA A 4 -21.05 -28.12 -18.98
C ALA A 4 -20.95 -28.90 -17.65
N PRO A 5 -19.75 -29.04 -17.06
CA PRO A 5 -19.61 -29.70 -15.78
C PRO A 5 -20.35 -28.92 -14.69
N PRO A 6 -20.91 -29.59 -13.66
CA PRO A 6 -21.64 -28.91 -12.59
C PRO A 6 -20.70 -27.96 -11.85
N VAL A 7 -21.11 -26.70 -11.80
CA VAL A 7 -20.45 -25.65 -11.01
C VAL A 7 -20.48 -26.09 -9.53
N VAL A 8 -19.33 -26.50 -9.01
CA VAL A 8 -19.17 -26.80 -7.58
C VAL A 8 -19.36 -25.48 -6.83
N ALA A 9 -20.50 -25.34 -6.14
CA ALA A 9 -20.79 -24.21 -5.28
C ALA A 9 -19.64 -23.98 -4.30
N LYS A 10 -19.16 -22.74 -4.19
CA LYS A 10 -18.24 -22.32 -3.12
C LYS A 10 -18.92 -22.62 -1.77
N LYS A 11 -18.55 -23.74 -1.14
CA LYS A 11 -18.80 -23.93 0.29
C LYS A 11 -18.07 -22.81 1.01
N THR A 12 -18.81 -21.91 1.67
CA THR A 12 -18.20 -20.97 2.62
C THR A 12 -17.58 -21.78 3.75
N THR A 13 -16.29 -22.09 3.63
CA THR A 13 -15.52 -22.72 4.69
C THR A 13 -15.42 -21.73 5.84
N HIS A 14 -16.30 -21.89 6.83
CA HIS A 14 -16.21 -21.15 8.07
C HIS A 14 -14.84 -21.41 8.69
N THR A 15 -14.14 -20.34 9.10
CA THR A 15 -12.86 -20.52 9.80
C THR A 15 -13.07 -21.35 11.07
N PRO A 16 -12.11 -22.18 11.50
CA PRO A 16 -12.22 -22.99 12.71
C PRO A 16 -12.75 -22.22 13.93
N LYS A 17 -12.25 -20.99 14.11
CA LYS A 17 -12.71 -20.08 15.18
C LYS A 17 -14.20 -19.71 15.08
N ALA A 18 -14.71 -19.49 13.86
CA ALA A 18 -16.12 -19.16 13.63
C ALA A 18 -17.04 -20.36 13.94
N ILE A 19 -16.61 -21.59 13.62
CA ILE A 19 -17.36 -22.81 13.93
C ILE A 19 -17.45 -23.02 15.45
N ILE A 20 -16.33 -22.85 16.18
CA ILE A 20 -16.31 -22.91 17.64
C ILE A 20 -17.25 -21.86 18.24
N HIS A 21 -17.18 -20.61 17.75
CA HIS A 21 -18.08 -19.55 18.22
C HIS A 21 -19.55 -19.86 17.93
N GLN A 22 -19.88 -20.42 16.77
CA GLN A 22 -21.25 -20.80 16.43
C GLN A 22 -21.81 -21.89 17.37
N LYS A 23 -20.95 -22.85 17.79
CA LYS A 23 -21.37 -23.98 18.62
C LYS A 23 -21.39 -23.66 20.12
N PHE A 24 -20.45 -22.84 20.60
CA PHE A 24 -20.25 -22.60 22.04
C PHE A 24 -20.48 -21.14 22.47
N GLY A 25 -20.49 -20.18 21.53
CA GLY A 25 -20.67 -18.76 21.82
C GLY A 25 -19.72 -18.25 22.89
N ASP A 26 -20.26 -17.52 23.87
CA ASP A 26 -19.53 -16.94 25.00
C ASP A 26 -18.91 -17.99 25.95
N LYS A 27 -19.27 -19.27 25.80
CA LYS A 27 -18.70 -20.36 26.61
C LYS A 27 -17.29 -20.77 26.14
N ALA A 28 -16.82 -20.26 25.00
CA ALA A 28 -15.47 -20.50 24.48
C ALA A 28 -14.53 -19.33 24.84
N CYS A 29 -13.53 -19.58 25.69
CA CYS A 29 -12.57 -18.56 26.13
C CYS A 29 -11.19 -18.78 25.49
N TYR A 30 -10.71 -17.80 24.73
CA TYR A 30 -9.36 -17.80 24.15
C TYR A 30 -8.42 -16.97 25.04
N LYS A 31 -7.40 -17.59 25.61
CA LYS A 31 -6.32 -16.92 26.35
C LYS A 31 -5.04 -17.01 25.54
N VAL A 32 -4.50 -15.85 25.15
CA VAL A 32 -3.25 -15.79 24.38
C VAL A 32 -2.13 -15.38 25.31
N GLU A 33 -1.09 -16.20 25.35
CA GLU A 33 0.15 -15.98 26.07
C GLU A 33 1.22 -15.50 25.08
N GLU A 34 1.95 -14.46 25.49
CA GLU A 34 3.15 -13.99 24.79
C GLU A 34 4.36 -14.73 25.38
N VAL A 35 5.07 -15.43 24.51
CA VAL A 35 6.26 -16.21 24.88
C VAL A 35 7.44 -15.65 24.09
N GLN A 36 8.47 -15.22 24.82
CA GLN A 36 9.71 -14.80 24.20
C GLN A 36 10.37 -16.03 23.58
N GLY A 37 10.49 -16.07 22.26
CA GLY A 37 11.22 -17.15 21.58
C GLY A 37 12.72 -17.08 21.89
N ASP A 38 13.39 -18.23 21.80
CA ASP A 38 14.84 -18.30 21.89
C ASP A 38 15.49 -17.41 20.82
N THR A 39 16.54 -16.69 21.21
CA THR A 39 17.37 -15.96 20.25
C THR A 39 18.18 -16.96 19.43
N GLN A 40 17.60 -17.46 18.32
CA GLN A 40 18.28 -18.37 17.40
C GLN A 40 19.61 -17.80 16.85
N ASN A 41 19.78 -16.47 16.89
CA ASN A 41 20.98 -15.74 16.50
C ASN A 41 21.59 -14.92 17.66
N GLY A 42 21.58 -15.48 18.88
CA GLY A 42 22.30 -14.89 20.01
C GLY A 42 23.79 -14.82 19.70
N CYS A 43 24.40 -13.65 19.83
CA CYS A 43 25.85 -13.51 19.70
C CYS A 43 26.46 -13.83 21.06
N PRO A 44 27.25 -14.91 21.21
CA PRO A 44 27.82 -15.27 22.50
C PRO A 44 28.77 -14.18 22.98
N GLY A 45 28.75 -13.90 24.29
CA GLY A 45 29.57 -12.86 24.92
C GLY A 45 29.08 -11.43 24.68
N LEU A 46 27.95 -11.21 24.01
CA LEU A 46 27.37 -9.86 23.86
C LEU A 46 26.71 -9.41 25.17
N ALA A 47 27.22 -8.35 25.78
CA ALA A 47 26.69 -7.75 27.02
C ALA A 47 25.35 -7.00 26.82
N ILE A 48 24.90 -6.83 25.59
CA ILE A 48 23.63 -6.17 25.26
C ILE A 48 22.49 -7.22 25.19
N PRO A 49 21.41 -7.07 26.00
CA PRO A 49 20.30 -8.01 26.02
C PRO A 49 19.61 -8.11 24.66
N GLN A 50 19.57 -9.32 24.09
CA GLN A 50 18.86 -9.60 22.86
C GLN A 50 17.43 -10.06 23.16
N LYS A 51 16.43 -9.31 22.72
CA LYS A 51 15.04 -9.78 22.74
C LYS A 51 14.79 -10.69 21.53
N GLY A 52 14.42 -11.95 21.78
CA GLY A 52 14.02 -12.88 20.72
C GLY A 52 12.73 -12.46 20.02
N PRO A 53 12.29 -13.16 18.96
CA PRO A 53 11.00 -12.89 18.36
C PRO A 53 9.88 -13.17 19.38
N CYS A 54 8.92 -12.26 19.46
CA CYS A 54 7.69 -12.46 20.21
C CYS A 54 6.86 -13.56 19.52
N LEU A 55 6.64 -14.67 20.21
CA LEU A 55 5.79 -15.77 19.75
C LEU A 55 4.52 -15.80 20.60
N PHE A 56 3.43 -16.23 19.99
CA PHE A 56 2.12 -16.33 20.63
C PHE A 56 1.70 -17.78 20.73
N ARG A 57 1.14 -18.12 21.89
CA ARG A 57 0.49 -19.40 22.16
C ARG A 57 -0.93 -19.13 22.63
N CYS A 58 -1.91 -19.89 22.16
CA CYS A 58 -3.30 -19.72 22.56
C CYS A 58 -3.83 -20.96 23.28
N SER A 59 -4.37 -20.77 24.48
CA SER A 59 -5.19 -21.74 25.19
C SER A 59 -6.67 -21.44 24.96
N LEU A 60 -7.39 -22.39 24.36
CA LEU A 60 -8.83 -22.35 24.19
C LEU A 60 -9.49 -23.22 25.26
N GLN A 61 -10.29 -22.61 26.12
CA GLN A 61 -11.13 -23.30 27.11
C GLN A 61 -12.56 -23.42 26.57
N LEU A 62 -13.04 -24.66 26.47
CA LEU A 62 -14.43 -25.01 26.20
C LEU A 62 -15.05 -25.67 27.45
N PRO A 63 -16.40 -25.77 27.55
CA PRO A 63 -17.05 -26.38 28.71
C PRO A 63 -16.60 -27.83 29.02
N GLU A 64 -16.21 -28.57 27.99
CA GLU A 64 -15.90 -30.00 28.09
C GLU A 64 -14.40 -30.27 28.26
N PHE A 65 -13.54 -29.41 27.72
CA PHE A 65 -12.09 -29.58 27.75
C PHE A 65 -11.37 -28.29 27.34
N SER A 66 -10.05 -28.25 27.56
CA SER A 66 -9.17 -27.20 27.05
C SER A 66 -8.18 -27.74 26.01
N VAL A 67 -7.75 -26.86 25.10
CA VAL A 67 -6.74 -27.14 24.08
C VAL A 67 -5.73 -26.00 24.06
N VAL A 68 -4.48 -26.32 23.70
CA VAL A 68 -3.44 -25.32 23.54
C VAL A 68 -2.80 -25.45 22.15
N SER A 69 -2.63 -24.33 21.48
CA SER A 69 -1.93 -24.24 20.20
C SER A 69 -0.43 -24.47 20.36
N GLU A 70 0.25 -24.67 19.23
CA GLU A 70 1.70 -24.47 19.12
C GLU A 70 2.04 -22.97 19.21
N TYR A 71 3.33 -22.64 19.09
CA TYR A 71 3.82 -21.27 19.01
C TYR A 71 3.70 -20.71 17.58
N PHE A 72 3.21 -19.48 17.46
CA PHE A 72 3.07 -18.79 16.18
C PHE A 72 3.62 -17.36 16.23
N LYS A 73 4.15 -16.84 15.12
CA LYS A 73 4.58 -15.43 15.01
C LYS A 73 3.41 -14.43 15.13
N ARG A 74 2.16 -14.87 14.92
CA ARG A 74 0.96 -14.02 14.94
C ARG A 74 -0.09 -14.58 15.90
N LYS A 75 -0.65 -13.69 16.73
CA LYS A 75 -1.74 -14.00 17.66
C LYS A 75 -2.94 -14.69 16.99
N LYS A 76 -3.37 -14.20 15.82
CA LYS A 76 -4.52 -14.77 15.08
C LYS A 76 -4.30 -16.22 14.67
N ASP A 77 -3.07 -16.58 14.29
CA ASP A 77 -2.77 -17.92 13.79
C ASP A 77 -2.74 -18.92 14.96
N ALA A 78 -2.24 -18.50 16.13
CA ALA A 78 -2.35 -19.27 17.37
C ALA A 78 -3.81 -19.53 17.77
N GLU A 79 -4.68 -18.52 17.70
CA GLU A 79 -6.12 -18.68 17.99
C GLU A 79 -6.80 -19.65 17.01
N GLN A 80 -6.50 -19.55 15.71
CA GLN A 80 -7.06 -20.46 14.70
C GLN A 80 -6.57 -21.89 14.91
N SER A 81 -5.29 -22.10 15.22
CA SER A 81 -4.73 -23.42 15.52
C SER A 81 -5.36 -24.03 16.77
N ALA A 82 -5.59 -23.25 17.84
CA ALA A 82 -6.29 -23.72 19.03
C ALA A 82 -7.73 -24.15 18.70
N ALA A 83 -8.45 -23.37 17.90
CA ALA A 83 -9.80 -23.70 17.45
C ALA A 83 -9.81 -24.97 16.57
N GLU A 84 -8.87 -25.12 15.65
CA GLU A 84 -8.77 -26.30 14.79
C GLU A 84 -8.48 -27.58 15.59
N LYS A 85 -7.53 -27.53 16.52
CA LYS A 85 -7.27 -28.66 17.43
C LYS A 85 -8.50 -29.01 18.29
N ALA A 86 -9.27 -28.01 18.72
CA ALA A 86 -10.52 -28.25 19.45
C ALA A 86 -11.60 -28.90 18.58
N LEU A 87 -11.75 -28.48 17.32
CA LEU A 87 -12.69 -29.11 16.38
C LEU A 87 -12.31 -30.57 16.09
N ARG A 88 -11.02 -30.85 15.88
CA ARG A 88 -10.51 -32.23 15.72
C ARG A 88 -10.85 -33.09 16.94
N LYS A 89 -10.71 -32.54 18.15
CA LYS A 89 -11.04 -33.25 19.41
C LYS A 89 -12.55 -33.47 19.59
N LEU A 90 -13.39 -32.59 19.04
CA LEU A 90 -14.85 -32.74 19.00
C LEU A 90 -15.34 -33.70 17.90
N GLY A 91 -14.44 -34.24 17.07
CA GLY A 91 -14.80 -35.06 15.91
C GLY A 91 -15.54 -34.28 14.81
N VAL A 92 -15.41 -32.95 14.78
CA VAL A 92 -16.02 -32.10 13.75
C VAL A 92 -14.96 -31.84 12.68
N ASP A 93 -15.09 -32.48 11.52
CA ASP A 93 -14.28 -32.15 10.35
C ASP A 93 -14.77 -30.81 9.76
N PRO A 94 -13.93 -29.76 9.68
CA PRO A 94 -14.29 -28.48 9.06
C PRO A 94 -14.75 -28.62 7.60
N ALA A 95 -14.31 -29.66 6.89
CA ALA A 95 -14.75 -29.96 5.52
C ALA A 95 -16.08 -30.72 5.46
N ALA A 96 -16.48 -31.35 6.58
CA ALA A 96 -17.67 -32.19 6.69
C ALA A 96 -18.73 -31.62 7.65
N SER A 97 -18.81 -30.29 7.80
CA SER A 97 -19.96 -29.65 8.46
C SER A 97 -21.22 -29.78 7.59
N ASN A 98 -21.66 -31.01 7.34
CA ASN A 98 -23.01 -31.31 6.92
C ASN A 98 -23.88 -31.09 8.17
N SER A 99 -24.39 -29.87 8.33
CA SER A 99 -25.61 -29.72 9.14
C SER A 99 -26.67 -30.62 8.51
N ILE A 100 -27.36 -31.40 9.35
CA ILE A 100 -28.54 -32.21 9.05
C ILE A 100 -29.28 -31.59 7.86
N VAL A 101 -29.23 -32.23 6.69
CA VAL A 101 -29.80 -31.71 5.45
C VAL A 101 -31.33 -31.72 5.61
N ARG A 102 -31.89 -30.62 6.12
CA ARG A 102 -33.26 -30.26 5.76
C ARG A 102 -33.24 -29.90 4.28
N GLU A 103 -34.30 -30.25 3.55
CA GLU A 103 -34.41 -29.78 2.18
C GLU A 103 -34.33 -28.23 2.19
N PRO A 104 -33.49 -27.61 1.33
CA PRO A 104 -33.34 -26.16 1.30
C PRO A 104 -34.66 -25.38 1.21
N TRP A 105 -35.69 -25.99 0.61
CA TRP A 105 -37.05 -25.47 0.56
C TRP A 105 -37.73 -25.41 1.94
N ASP A 106 -37.60 -26.46 2.77
CA ASP A 106 -38.14 -26.46 4.13
C ASP A 106 -37.43 -25.43 5.03
N GLU A 107 -36.12 -25.25 4.83
CA GLU A 107 -35.36 -24.22 5.54
C GLU A 107 -35.83 -22.81 5.14
N LEU A 108 -36.13 -22.59 3.85
CA LEU A 108 -36.68 -21.33 3.35
C LEU A 108 -38.06 -21.04 3.97
N ILE A 109 -38.97 -22.02 3.96
CA ILE A 109 -40.32 -21.88 4.56
C ILE A 109 -40.22 -21.64 6.07
N SER A 110 -39.34 -22.36 6.76
CA SER A 110 -39.11 -22.18 8.20
C SER A 110 -38.54 -20.79 8.50
N ARG A 111 -37.62 -20.28 7.68
CA ARG A 111 -37.08 -18.93 7.84
C ARG A 111 -38.14 -17.87 7.62
N LEU A 112 -38.97 -17.99 6.58
CA LEU A 112 -40.09 -17.08 6.33
C LEU A 112 -41.08 -17.11 7.50
N SER A 113 -41.42 -18.29 8.01
CA SER A 113 -42.34 -18.42 9.16
C SER A 113 -41.81 -17.70 10.40
N TYR A 114 -40.50 -17.78 10.67
CA TYR A 114 -39.85 -17.02 11.75
C TYR A 114 -39.92 -15.51 11.53
N LEU A 115 -39.71 -15.03 10.30
CA LEU A 115 -39.75 -13.59 9.98
C LEU A 115 -41.14 -12.96 10.20
N PHE A 116 -42.21 -13.76 10.13
CA PHE A 116 -43.58 -13.31 10.40
C PHE A 116 -44.08 -13.68 11.81
N ALA A 117 -43.23 -14.22 12.67
CA ALA A 117 -43.57 -14.54 14.05
C ALA A 117 -43.71 -13.26 14.91
N ASP A 118 -44.54 -13.34 15.94
CA ASP A 118 -44.82 -12.22 16.85
C ASP A 118 -43.55 -11.64 17.50
N GLU A 119 -42.64 -12.53 17.91
CA GLU A 119 -41.36 -12.16 18.55
C GLU A 119 -40.44 -11.35 17.61
N PHE A 120 -40.50 -11.59 16.30
CA PHE A 120 -39.60 -10.98 15.33
C PHE A 120 -39.83 -9.47 15.18
N LEU A 121 -41.07 -9.00 15.38
CA LEU A 121 -41.44 -7.58 15.24
C LEU A 121 -40.71 -6.68 16.26
N SER A 122 -40.28 -7.24 17.39
CA SER A 122 -39.50 -6.52 18.41
C SER A 122 -37.99 -6.54 18.15
N SER A 123 -37.51 -7.29 17.15
CA SER A 123 -36.09 -7.47 16.90
C SER A 123 -35.45 -6.25 16.22
N LEU A 124 -34.15 -6.04 16.42
CA LEU A 124 -33.33 -5.03 15.74
C LEU A 124 -33.00 -5.39 14.28
N HIS A 125 -33.62 -6.43 13.72
CA HIS A 125 -33.36 -6.83 12.34
C HIS A 125 -33.89 -5.77 11.36
N PRO A 126 -33.18 -5.39 10.28
CA PRO A 126 -33.65 -4.42 9.28
C PRO A 126 -35.07 -4.68 8.77
N LEU A 127 -35.38 -5.93 8.40
CA LEU A 127 -36.74 -6.34 8.05
C LEU A 127 -37.79 -5.97 9.12
N SER A 128 -37.52 -6.13 10.41
CA SER A 128 -38.47 -5.74 11.45
C SER A 128 -38.87 -4.25 11.36
N GLY A 129 -37.94 -3.37 11.00
CA GLY A 129 -38.24 -1.96 10.69
C GLY A 129 -39.22 -1.80 9.53
N HIS A 130 -39.05 -2.57 8.45
CA HIS A 130 -40.01 -2.59 7.34
C HIS A 130 -41.39 -3.12 7.76
N PHE A 131 -41.46 -4.14 8.61
CA PHE A 131 -42.72 -4.67 9.12
C PHE A 131 -43.46 -3.61 9.93
N ARG A 132 -42.78 -2.94 10.87
CA ARG A 132 -43.37 -1.88 11.70
C ARG A 132 -43.86 -0.70 10.87
N ALA A 133 -43.08 -0.27 9.88
CA ALA A 133 -43.50 0.79 8.95
C ALA A 133 -44.68 0.38 8.07
N ALA A 134 -44.71 -0.86 7.58
CA ALA A 134 -45.81 -1.37 6.77
C ALA A 134 -47.13 -1.44 7.57
N LEU A 135 -47.08 -1.72 8.87
CA LEU A 135 -48.24 -1.72 9.78
C LEU A 135 -48.78 -0.31 10.08
N GLN A 136 -48.06 0.75 9.71
CA GLN A 136 -48.50 2.14 9.85
C GLN A 136 -49.08 2.71 8.54
N ARG A 137 -49.09 1.93 7.44
CA ARG A 137 -49.64 2.36 6.14
C ARG A 137 -51.17 2.28 6.14
N ASP A 138 -51.79 3.24 5.47
CA ASP A 138 -53.25 3.35 5.38
C ASP A 138 -53.86 2.43 4.31
N GLY A 139 -55.11 2.01 4.53
CA GLY A 139 -55.94 1.32 3.54
C GLY A 139 -55.38 -0.04 3.10
N ASP A 140 -55.43 -0.30 1.79
CA ASP A 140 -55.03 -1.58 1.18
C ASP A 140 -53.52 -1.88 1.33
N LEU A 141 -52.73 -0.86 1.65
CA LEU A 141 -51.28 -0.95 1.83
C LEU A 141 -50.87 -1.46 3.22
N TYR A 142 -51.83 -1.57 4.15
CA TYR A 142 -51.60 -2.01 5.52
C TYR A 142 -50.95 -3.41 5.57
N GLY A 143 -49.78 -3.47 6.20
CA GLY A 143 -49.00 -4.68 6.40
C GLY A 143 -48.38 -5.27 5.13
N LEU A 144 -48.49 -4.60 3.98
CA LEU A 144 -47.87 -5.05 2.72
C LEU A 144 -46.38 -4.73 2.71
N ILE A 145 -45.56 -5.76 2.51
CA ILE A 145 -44.10 -5.64 2.45
C ILE A 145 -43.62 -6.08 1.08
N PRO A 146 -42.88 -5.25 0.32
CA PRO A 146 -42.33 -5.65 -0.97
C PRO A 146 -41.33 -6.81 -0.83
N VAL A 147 -41.45 -7.81 -1.71
CA VAL A 147 -40.63 -9.04 -1.67
C VAL A 147 -39.14 -8.73 -1.89
N SER A 148 -38.85 -7.69 -2.68
CA SER A 148 -37.48 -7.23 -2.94
C SER A 148 -36.71 -6.88 -1.66
N VAL A 149 -37.40 -6.44 -0.61
CA VAL A 149 -36.77 -6.11 0.68
C VAL A 149 -36.26 -7.38 1.38
N PHE A 150 -36.99 -8.49 1.32
CA PHE A 150 -36.55 -9.77 1.90
C PHE A 150 -35.24 -10.24 1.29
N ALA A 151 -35.09 -10.06 -0.03
CA ALA A 151 -33.89 -10.46 -0.76
C ALA A 151 -32.64 -9.66 -0.35
N VAL A 152 -32.79 -8.40 0.07
CA VAL A 152 -31.63 -7.54 0.41
C VAL A 152 -31.37 -7.48 1.91
N CYS A 153 -32.41 -7.52 2.74
CA CYS A 153 -32.27 -7.31 4.18
C CYS A 153 -32.00 -8.59 4.99
N ASP A 154 -32.27 -9.79 4.44
CA ASP A 154 -31.99 -11.07 5.11
C ASP A 154 -30.96 -11.91 4.36
N THR A 155 -29.73 -11.92 4.87
CA THR A 155 -28.62 -12.67 4.28
C THR A 155 -28.76 -14.18 4.42
N LYS A 156 -29.46 -14.67 5.46
CA LYS A 156 -29.71 -16.11 5.65
C LYS A 156 -30.67 -16.61 4.57
N LEU A 157 -31.75 -15.88 4.34
CA LEU A 157 -32.70 -16.14 3.26
C LEU A 157 -31.99 -16.15 1.91
N GLY A 158 -31.16 -15.14 1.62
CA GLY A 158 -30.38 -15.09 0.39
C GLY A 158 -29.43 -16.30 0.22
N ASN A 159 -28.81 -16.79 1.30
CA ASN A 159 -27.94 -17.98 1.24
C ASN A 159 -28.73 -19.28 1.05
N ILE A 160 -29.88 -19.43 1.68
CA ILE A 160 -30.79 -20.56 1.44
C ILE A 160 -31.24 -20.56 -0.03
N CYS A 161 -31.64 -19.40 -0.57
CA CYS A 161 -32.01 -19.28 -1.98
C CYS A 161 -30.85 -19.62 -2.93
N LYS A 162 -29.59 -19.26 -2.61
CA LYS A 162 -28.41 -19.70 -3.40
C LYS A 162 -28.22 -21.21 -3.39
N SER A 163 -28.55 -21.88 -2.28
CA SER A 163 -28.47 -23.34 -2.19
C SER A 163 -29.56 -24.05 -3.01
N ILE A 164 -30.72 -23.40 -3.19
CA ILE A 164 -31.80 -23.86 -4.08
C ILE A 164 -31.45 -23.60 -5.55
N ASN A 165 -31.02 -22.37 -5.88
CA ASN A 165 -30.65 -21.95 -7.23
C ASN A 165 -29.32 -21.15 -7.19
N PRO A 166 -28.19 -21.75 -7.61
CA PRO A 166 -26.90 -21.07 -7.68
C PRO A 166 -26.90 -19.81 -8.56
N GLY A 167 -27.82 -19.70 -9.53
CA GLY A 167 -28.01 -18.53 -10.38
C GLY A 167 -28.29 -17.24 -9.60
N VAL A 168 -28.77 -17.33 -8.36
CA VAL A 168 -28.98 -16.19 -7.43
C VAL A 168 -27.69 -15.40 -7.18
N GLU A 169 -26.52 -16.05 -7.27
CA GLU A 169 -25.25 -15.35 -7.12
C GLU A 169 -25.04 -14.30 -8.22
N SER A 170 -25.36 -14.68 -9.46
CA SER A 170 -25.28 -13.87 -10.68
C SER A 170 -26.46 -12.91 -10.84
N ASN A 171 -27.66 -13.28 -10.39
CA ASN A 171 -28.84 -12.42 -10.41
C ASN A 171 -29.58 -12.47 -9.05
N PRO A 172 -29.41 -11.47 -8.16
CA PRO A 172 -30.06 -11.45 -6.85
C PRO A 172 -31.59 -11.41 -6.92
N PHE A 173 -32.18 -10.97 -8.03
CA PHE A 173 -33.63 -10.89 -8.16
C PHE A 173 -34.28 -12.27 -8.29
N LEU A 174 -33.52 -13.33 -8.59
CA LEU A 174 -34.03 -14.70 -8.55
C LEU A 174 -34.46 -15.16 -7.14
N VAL A 175 -34.12 -14.41 -6.08
CA VAL A 175 -34.67 -14.64 -4.74
C VAL A 175 -36.18 -14.41 -4.69
N ILE A 176 -36.70 -13.44 -5.44
CA ILE A 176 -38.11 -13.03 -5.43
C ILE A 176 -39.05 -14.20 -5.80
N PRO A 177 -38.89 -14.88 -6.96
CA PRO A 177 -39.74 -16.02 -7.31
C PRO A 177 -39.63 -17.17 -6.30
N LEU A 178 -38.44 -17.44 -5.75
CA LEU A 178 -38.25 -18.49 -4.75
C LEU A 178 -39.00 -18.17 -3.45
N VAL A 179 -38.95 -16.92 -3.00
CA VAL A 179 -39.67 -16.46 -1.80
C VAL A 179 -41.18 -16.50 -2.01
N LEU A 180 -41.68 -16.05 -3.16
CA LEU A 180 -43.10 -16.10 -3.49
C LEU A 180 -43.62 -17.54 -3.55
N LYS A 181 -42.85 -18.45 -4.16
CA LYS A 181 -43.17 -19.89 -4.21
C LYS A 181 -43.20 -20.52 -2.82
N ALA A 182 -42.22 -20.19 -1.97
CA ALA A 182 -42.21 -20.66 -0.58
C ALA A 182 -43.38 -20.07 0.25
N ALA A 183 -43.75 -18.82 -0.04
CA ALA A 183 -44.88 -18.16 0.62
C ALA A 183 -46.22 -18.78 0.22
N ALA A 184 -46.41 -19.20 -1.04
CA ALA A 184 -47.61 -19.88 -1.50
C ALA A 184 -47.86 -21.23 -0.79
N SER A 185 -46.80 -21.90 -0.35
CA SER A 185 -46.87 -23.15 0.42
C SER A 185 -47.08 -22.95 1.92
N GLY A 186 -47.07 -21.70 2.42
CA GLY A 186 -47.19 -21.38 3.84
C GLY A 186 -48.47 -20.58 4.19
N SER A 187 -48.61 -20.20 5.46
CA SER A 187 -49.74 -19.39 5.95
C SER A 187 -49.53 -17.88 5.75
N PHE A 188 -49.26 -17.47 4.51
CA PHE A 188 -48.99 -16.08 4.14
C PHE A 188 -50.00 -15.58 3.10
N ALA A 189 -50.29 -14.29 3.10
CA ALA A 189 -51.08 -13.66 2.05
C ALA A 189 -50.15 -13.16 0.94
N THR A 190 -50.36 -13.66 -0.27
CA THR A 190 -49.76 -13.20 -1.52
C THR A 190 -50.87 -13.05 -2.56
N SER A 191 -50.62 -12.31 -3.64
CA SER A 191 -51.51 -12.22 -4.79
C SER A 191 -50.72 -12.53 -6.05
N GLU A 192 -51.36 -13.23 -6.99
CA GLU A 192 -50.76 -13.54 -8.29
C GLU A 192 -50.40 -12.25 -9.04
N GLY A 193 -49.19 -12.19 -9.60
CA GLY A 193 -48.65 -11.02 -10.30
C GLY A 193 -48.23 -9.83 -9.41
N GLN A 194 -48.34 -9.95 -8.08
CA GLN A 194 -48.00 -8.89 -7.12
C GLN A 194 -46.71 -9.22 -6.35
N LEU A 195 -45.83 -8.24 -6.19
CA LEU A 195 -44.51 -8.42 -5.57
C LEU A 195 -44.49 -8.02 -4.08
N TRP A 196 -45.55 -8.37 -3.35
CA TRP A 196 -45.65 -8.12 -1.91
C TRP A 196 -46.02 -9.38 -1.12
N MET A 197 -45.74 -9.35 0.17
CA MET A 197 -46.18 -10.34 1.15
C MET A 197 -46.81 -9.65 2.35
N ARG A 198 -47.82 -10.31 2.94
CA ARG A 198 -48.44 -9.89 4.20
C ARG A 198 -48.69 -11.10 5.09
N ARG A 199 -48.70 -10.88 6.40
CA ARG A 199 -49.15 -11.89 7.36
C ARG A 199 -50.63 -12.21 7.12
N GLN A 200 -51.00 -13.49 7.11
CA GLN A 200 -52.40 -13.88 6.91
C GLN A 200 -53.29 -13.47 8.10
N ASN A 201 -52.79 -13.64 9.32
CA ASN A 201 -53.45 -13.21 10.55
C ASN A 201 -52.81 -11.90 11.06
N PRO A 202 -53.59 -10.92 11.53
CA PRO A 202 -53.05 -9.67 12.08
C PRO A 202 -52.24 -9.93 13.37
N TYR A 203 -51.27 -9.05 13.66
CA TYR A 203 -50.56 -9.08 14.94
C TYR A 203 -51.51 -8.74 16.10
N PRO A 204 -51.32 -9.32 17.29
CA PRO A 204 -52.04 -8.91 18.49
C PRO A 204 -51.87 -7.40 18.74
N PRO A 205 -52.93 -6.65 19.07
CA PRO A 205 -52.87 -5.19 19.26
C PRO A 205 -51.83 -4.74 20.29
N GLU A 206 -51.60 -5.55 21.32
CA GLU A 206 -50.65 -5.26 22.40
C GLU A 206 -49.20 -5.21 21.87
N ILE A 207 -48.86 -6.11 20.93
CA ILE A 207 -47.52 -6.21 20.33
C ILE A 207 -47.29 -5.05 19.35
N ILE A 208 -48.33 -4.66 18.61
CA ILE A 208 -48.28 -3.48 17.73
C ILE A 208 -48.02 -2.23 18.57
N GLN A 209 -48.80 -2.04 19.65
CA GLN A 209 -48.71 -0.86 20.49
C GLN A 209 -47.38 -0.77 21.22
N SER A 210 -46.82 -1.87 21.73
CA SER A 210 -45.50 -1.90 22.37
C SER A 210 -44.35 -1.61 21.40
N SER A 211 -44.49 -2.01 20.13
CA SER A 211 -43.42 -1.91 19.12
C SER A 211 -43.42 -0.56 18.37
N ILE A 212 -44.57 0.13 18.34
CA ILE A 212 -44.76 1.43 17.67
C ILE A 212 -44.63 2.61 18.66
N SER A 213 -45.05 2.45 19.92
CA SER A 213 -44.99 3.52 20.95
C SER A 213 -43.57 3.98 21.28
N SER A 214 -42.53 3.23 20.89
CA SER A 214 -41.12 3.64 21.06
C SER A 214 -40.61 4.65 20.02
N GLN A 215 -41.38 5.01 18.98
CA GLN A 215 -40.92 5.82 17.82
C GLN A 215 -41.35 7.31 17.84
N LEU A 216 -41.97 7.78 18.92
CA LEU A 216 -42.62 9.10 19.04
C LEU A 216 -41.70 10.34 19.09
N SER A 217 -40.39 10.20 18.95
CA SER A 217 -39.42 11.31 19.10
C SER A 217 -38.83 11.87 17.79
N SER A 218 -39.36 11.50 16.63
CA SER A 218 -38.85 11.93 15.31
C SER A 218 -39.62 13.12 14.71
N PRO A 219 -38.98 13.99 13.90
CA PRO A 219 -39.64 15.13 13.24
C PRO A 219 -40.77 14.69 12.30
N GLU A 220 -41.81 15.52 12.13
CA GLU A 220 -43.02 15.19 11.33
C GLU A 220 -42.72 14.77 9.88
N SER A 221 -41.65 15.32 9.28
CA SER A 221 -41.18 14.95 7.95
C SER A 221 -39.66 15.07 7.83
N ILE A 222 -39.04 14.11 7.16
CA ILE A 222 -37.61 14.06 6.87
C ILE A 222 -37.40 14.32 5.38
N TRP A 223 -36.52 15.29 5.07
CA TRP A 223 -36.10 15.61 3.71
C TRP A 223 -34.73 15.00 3.48
N ILE A 224 -34.59 14.20 2.42
CA ILE A 224 -33.37 13.44 2.14
C ILE A 224 -32.96 13.69 0.70
N GLU A 225 -31.72 14.09 0.48
CA GLU A 225 -31.15 14.22 -0.86
C GLU A 225 -30.85 12.83 -1.44
N ALA A 226 -31.24 12.64 -2.69
CA ALA A 226 -31.03 11.45 -3.48
C ALA A 226 -30.68 11.85 -4.93
N VAL A 227 -30.29 10.88 -5.74
CA VAL A 227 -29.95 11.11 -7.15
C VAL A 227 -30.90 10.35 -8.06
N TYR A 228 -31.51 11.05 -9.01
CA TYR A 228 -32.34 10.47 -10.06
C TYR A 228 -31.50 10.13 -11.29
N ILE A 229 -31.52 8.85 -11.70
CA ILE A 229 -30.74 8.31 -12.80
C ILE A 229 -31.70 7.88 -13.92
N PRO A 230 -31.89 8.72 -14.96
CA PRO A 230 -32.75 8.34 -16.07
C PRO A 230 -32.13 7.23 -16.92
N TYR A 231 -32.96 6.40 -17.55
CA TYR A 231 -32.45 5.35 -18.44
C TYR A 231 -31.82 5.91 -19.73
N SER A 232 -32.38 7.02 -20.24
CA SER A 232 -31.89 7.66 -21.48
C SER A 232 -30.57 8.37 -21.20
N LEU A 233 -29.55 8.04 -21.99
CA LEU A 233 -28.21 8.66 -21.92
C LEU A 233 -28.23 10.13 -22.36
N GLU A 234 -29.27 10.59 -23.07
CA GLU A 234 -29.44 11.99 -23.46
C GLU A 234 -29.90 12.88 -22.30
N LYS A 235 -30.52 12.28 -21.27
CA LYS A 235 -30.96 13.01 -20.07
C LYS A 235 -29.85 13.01 -19.02
N ASN A 236 -29.64 14.17 -18.42
CA ASN A 236 -28.68 14.34 -17.33
C ASN A 236 -29.14 13.61 -16.06
N VAL A 237 -28.18 13.28 -15.21
CA VAL A 237 -28.44 12.81 -13.85
C VAL A 237 -28.78 14.02 -12.99
N GLU A 238 -29.81 13.92 -12.16
CA GLU A 238 -30.40 15.07 -11.46
C GLU A 238 -30.44 14.82 -9.94
N SER A 239 -30.31 15.90 -9.15
CA SER A 239 -30.58 15.84 -7.71
C SER A 239 -32.09 15.73 -7.47
N LEU A 240 -32.47 14.97 -6.46
CA LEU A 240 -33.84 14.66 -6.11
C LEU A 240 -33.99 14.73 -4.60
N THR A 241 -35.02 15.43 -4.09
CA THR A 241 -35.36 15.38 -2.68
C THR A 241 -36.52 14.42 -2.42
N LEU A 242 -36.29 13.48 -1.50
CA LEU A 242 -37.30 12.58 -0.95
C LEU A 242 -37.91 13.21 0.31
N ASN A 243 -39.24 13.24 0.39
CA ASN A 243 -39.96 13.64 1.60
C ASN A 243 -40.62 12.39 2.20
N VAL A 244 -40.12 11.98 3.35
CA VAL A 244 -40.55 10.81 4.11
C VAL A 244 -41.17 11.29 5.42
N SER A 245 -42.46 11.02 5.65
CA SER A 245 -43.10 11.32 6.93
C SER A 245 -42.62 10.36 8.02
N SER A 246 -42.63 10.78 9.28
CA SER A 246 -42.22 9.94 10.43
C SER A 246 -43.01 8.64 10.57
N THR A 247 -44.28 8.65 10.15
CA THR A 247 -45.18 7.48 10.13
C THR A 247 -45.28 6.82 8.75
N GLY A 248 -44.60 7.37 7.74
CA GLY A 248 -44.70 6.92 6.36
C GLY A 248 -43.70 5.83 6.04
N TYR A 249 -44.08 4.92 5.15
CA TYR A 249 -43.15 3.94 4.62
C TYR A 249 -42.27 4.56 3.54
N TYR A 250 -40.95 4.61 3.74
CA TYR A 250 -40.06 5.35 2.85
C TYR A 250 -40.07 4.88 1.39
N LEU A 251 -40.36 3.60 1.14
CA LEU A 251 -40.49 3.09 -0.23
C LEU A 251 -41.69 3.72 -0.96
N ASP A 252 -42.72 4.21 -0.25
CA ASP A 252 -43.83 4.94 -0.86
C ASP A 252 -43.38 6.32 -1.35
N ALA A 253 -42.45 6.97 -0.65
CA ALA A 253 -41.84 8.21 -1.12
C ALA A 253 -41.02 7.99 -2.40
N ILE A 254 -40.29 6.88 -2.46
CA ILE A 254 -39.51 6.48 -3.64
C ILE A 254 -40.44 6.09 -4.80
N ALA A 255 -41.51 5.33 -4.54
CA ALA A 255 -42.51 4.91 -5.54
C ALA A 255 -43.11 6.12 -6.25
N ARG A 256 -43.53 7.14 -5.49
CA ARG A 256 -44.08 8.39 -6.03
C ARG A 256 -43.09 9.10 -6.96
N LYS A 257 -41.79 9.10 -6.63
CA LYS A 257 -40.75 9.73 -7.47
C LYS A 257 -40.41 8.91 -8.72
N LEU A 258 -40.64 7.60 -8.70
CA LEU A 258 -40.55 6.72 -9.88
C LEU A 258 -41.86 6.66 -10.68
N SER A 259 -42.87 7.46 -10.32
CA SER A 259 -44.20 7.45 -10.94
C SER A 259 -44.92 6.09 -10.86
N LEU A 260 -44.69 5.34 -9.77
CA LEU A 260 -45.35 4.07 -9.49
C LEU A 260 -46.55 4.27 -8.57
N ALA A 261 -47.69 3.69 -8.93
CA ALA A 261 -48.89 3.64 -8.09
C ALA A 261 -48.79 2.57 -6.98
N ASP A 262 -47.94 1.57 -7.18
CA ASP A 262 -47.77 0.43 -6.28
C ASP A 262 -46.31 0.21 -5.88
N THR A 263 -46.03 0.36 -4.59
CA THR A 263 -44.72 0.17 -3.96
C THR A 263 -44.22 -1.28 -4.03
N SER A 264 -45.11 -2.26 -4.22
CA SER A 264 -44.71 -3.66 -4.38
C SER A 264 -43.78 -3.86 -5.58
N LYS A 265 -43.97 -3.06 -6.63
CA LYS A 265 -43.19 -3.11 -7.86
C LYS A 265 -41.78 -2.52 -7.73
N ILE A 266 -41.40 -1.97 -6.57
CA ILE A 266 -40.04 -1.48 -6.36
C ILE A 266 -39.07 -2.65 -6.17
N LEU A 267 -38.04 -2.68 -7.00
CA LEU A 267 -36.86 -3.50 -6.82
C LEU A 267 -35.76 -2.70 -6.14
N VAL A 268 -35.03 -3.35 -5.25
CA VAL A 268 -33.93 -2.76 -4.47
C VAL A 268 -32.65 -3.49 -4.83
N SER A 269 -31.61 -2.74 -5.24
CA SER A 269 -30.32 -3.34 -5.54
C SER A 269 -29.58 -3.76 -4.26
N ARG A 270 -28.51 -4.55 -4.45
CA ARG A 270 -27.47 -4.67 -3.42
C ARG A 270 -26.83 -3.29 -3.14
N THR A 271 -26.14 -3.17 -2.01
CA THR A 271 -25.41 -1.95 -1.62
C THR A 271 -24.42 -1.52 -2.72
N VAL A 272 -24.40 -0.21 -2.99
CA VAL A 272 -23.51 0.44 -3.95
C VAL A 272 -22.36 1.13 -3.20
N GLY A 273 -21.13 0.98 -3.71
CA GLY A 273 -19.94 1.55 -3.08
C GLY A 273 -19.35 0.65 -2.00
N LYS A 274 -19.05 1.21 -0.82
CA LYS A 274 -18.47 0.46 0.31
C LYS A 274 -19.50 -0.53 0.87
N ALA A 275 -19.06 -1.71 1.30
CA ALA A 275 -19.96 -2.72 1.88
C ALA A 275 -20.66 -2.26 3.18
N SER A 276 -20.11 -1.25 3.85
CA SER A 276 -20.71 -0.61 5.03
C SER A 276 -21.69 0.52 4.71
N SER A 277 -21.84 0.88 3.43
CA SER A 277 -22.78 1.91 2.97
C SER A 277 -24.18 1.31 2.85
N GLU A 278 -25.20 2.06 3.26
CA GLU A 278 -26.62 1.71 3.01
C GLU A 278 -27.14 2.28 1.69
N MET A 279 -26.26 2.83 0.86
CA MET A 279 -26.62 3.36 -0.46
C MET A 279 -27.06 2.26 -1.40
N ARG A 280 -28.25 2.40 -1.99
CA ARG A 280 -28.86 1.42 -2.91
C ARG A 280 -29.53 2.12 -4.08
N LEU A 281 -29.74 1.36 -5.15
CA LEU A 281 -30.56 1.75 -6.29
C LEU A 281 -31.96 1.18 -6.15
N TYR A 282 -32.94 2.05 -6.35
CA TYR A 282 -34.37 1.75 -6.34
C TYR A 282 -34.93 1.96 -7.73
N PHE A 283 -35.66 0.99 -8.27
CA PHE A 283 -36.17 1.03 -9.64
C PHE A 283 -37.42 0.17 -9.79
N SER A 284 -38.15 0.33 -10.89
CA SER A 284 -39.36 -0.46 -11.15
C SER A 284 -39.01 -1.86 -11.63
N ALA A 285 -39.77 -2.86 -11.16
CA ALA A 285 -39.81 -4.18 -11.78
C ALA A 285 -40.30 -4.04 -13.23
N PRO A 286 -39.60 -4.64 -14.22
CA PRO A 286 -40.06 -4.69 -15.61
C PRO A 286 -41.35 -5.51 -15.73
N GLU A 287 -42.21 -5.19 -16.69
CA GLU A 287 -43.47 -5.94 -16.88
C GLU A 287 -43.22 -7.39 -17.33
N TRP A 288 -42.23 -7.64 -18.19
CA TRP A 288 -41.84 -9.00 -18.58
C TRP A 288 -41.39 -9.85 -17.39
N TYR A 289 -40.78 -9.24 -16.37
CA TYR A 289 -40.36 -9.95 -15.17
C TYR A 289 -41.57 -10.46 -14.36
N LEU A 290 -42.67 -9.70 -14.37
CA LEU A 290 -43.94 -10.12 -13.78
C LEU A 290 -44.60 -11.23 -14.60
N VAL A 291 -44.45 -11.23 -15.92
CA VAL A 291 -44.98 -12.27 -16.83
C VAL A 291 -44.19 -13.57 -16.73
N ASP A 292 -42.85 -13.50 -16.63
CA ASP A 292 -41.96 -14.66 -16.45
C ASP A 292 -42.20 -15.34 -15.09
N LEU A 293 -42.51 -14.56 -14.05
CA LEU A 293 -42.96 -15.06 -12.74
C LEU A 293 -44.26 -15.87 -12.78
N LEU A 294 -45.10 -15.66 -13.80
CA LEU A 294 -46.37 -16.36 -14.01
C LEU A 294 -46.24 -17.58 -14.92
N SER A 295 -45.08 -17.75 -15.58
CA SER A 295 -44.85 -18.78 -16.61
C SER A 295 -43.86 -19.82 -16.09
N ASP A 296 -44.36 -20.91 -15.48
CA ASP A 296 -43.55 -22.12 -15.28
C ASP A 296 -43.29 -22.75 -16.67
N LEU A 297 -42.30 -22.29 -17.45
CA LEU A 297 -41.56 -23.00 -18.53
C LEU A 297 -40.80 -22.03 -19.47
N ASN A 298 -39.57 -22.41 -19.83
CA ASN A 298 -38.70 -21.83 -20.87
C ASN A 298 -39.45 -21.24 -22.07
N VAL A 299 -39.19 -19.98 -22.42
CA VAL A 299 -39.39 -19.46 -23.78
C VAL A 299 -38.27 -18.49 -24.15
N GLU A 300 -37.70 -18.71 -25.34
CA GLU A 300 -36.74 -17.87 -26.04
C GLU A 300 -37.27 -16.46 -26.32
N GLU A 301 -36.33 -15.49 -26.35
CA GLU A 301 -36.43 -14.14 -26.93
C GLU A 301 -37.84 -13.56 -27.14
N VAL A 302 -38.37 -12.91 -26.10
CA VAL A 302 -39.49 -11.97 -26.23
C VAL A 302 -38.95 -10.60 -26.67
N ASN A 303 -39.57 -10.06 -27.72
CA ASN A 303 -39.22 -8.82 -28.41
C ASN A 303 -38.88 -7.63 -27.49
N SER A 304 -37.75 -7.00 -27.81
CA SER A 304 -37.01 -6.01 -27.03
C SER A 304 -37.47 -4.56 -27.23
N GLU A 305 -38.68 -4.19 -26.81
CA GLU A 305 -39.08 -2.76 -26.77
C GLU A 305 -39.65 -2.27 -25.43
N GLU A 306 -40.06 -3.13 -24.49
CA GLU A 306 -40.64 -2.68 -23.21
C GLU A 306 -39.70 -2.88 -22.02
N GLY A 307 -38.95 -1.81 -21.73
CA GLY A 307 -38.01 -1.69 -20.62
C GLY A 307 -36.67 -1.20 -21.13
N SER A 308 -36.50 0.12 -21.29
CA SER A 308 -35.23 0.67 -21.77
C SER A 308 -34.12 0.40 -20.75
N PHE A 309 -33.04 -0.25 -21.20
CA PHE A 309 -31.88 -0.59 -20.39
C PHE A 309 -31.22 0.67 -19.81
N ASN A 310 -31.06 0.72 -18.49
CA ASN A 310 -30.41 1.83 -17.80
C ASN A 310 -28.94 1.50 -17.58
N ALA A 311 -28.09 1.87 -18.54
CA ALA A 311 -26.67 1.57 -18.50
C ALA A 311 -26.00 2.12 -17.22
N ARG A 312 -26.31 3.36 -16.82
CA ARG A 312 -25.71 4.04 -15.66
C ARG A 312 -26.03 3.34 -14.35
N ALA A 313 -27.31 3.03 -14.11
CA ALA A 313 -27.72 2.31 -12.90
C ALA A 313 -27.15 0.88 -12.89
N SER A 314 -27.16 0.20 -14.04
CA SER A 314 -26.63 -1.15 -14.20
C SER A 314 -25.12 -1.22 -13.90
N TYR A 315 -24.37 -0.18 -14.29
CA TYR A 315 -22.93 -0.08 -14.05
C TYR A 315 -22.57 -0.07 -12.56
N PHE A 316 -23.36 0.62 -11.74
CA PHE A 316 -23.17 0.64 -10.28
C PHE A 316 -23.70 -0.63 -9.62
N SER A 317 -24.87 -1.09 -10.04
CA SER A 317 -25.54 -2.25 -9.45
C SER A 317 -24.94 -3.58 -9.87
N GLY A 318 -24.03 -3.58 -10.86
CA GLY A 318 -23.39 -4.75 -11.48
C GLY A 318 -24.35 -5.84 -11.95
N HIS A 319 -25.60 -5.48 -12.23
CA HIS A 319 -26.65 -6.32 -12.81
C HIS A 319 -27.49 -5.44 -13.75
N ALA A 320 -28.25 -6.04 -14.67
CA ALA A 320 -29.13 -5.28 -15.54
C ALA A 320 -30.25 -4.59 -14.75
N ILE A 321 -30.36 -3.28 -14.92
CA ILE A 321 -31.45 -2.43 -14.42
C ILE A 321 -32.15 -1.80 -15.63
N TYR A 322 -33.47 -1.79 -15.60
CA TYR A 322 -34.31 -1.23 -16.65
C TYR A 322 -35.15 -0.08 -16.10
N GLY A 323 -35.47 0.87 -16.97
CA GLY A 323 -36.21 2.08 -16.59
C GLY A 323 -35.39 3.04 -15.72
N ASN A 324 -36.07 4.03 -15.15
CA ASN A 324 -35.42 5.03 -14.30
C ASN A 324 -35.08 4.44 -12.93
N ALA A 325 -34.02 4.95 -12.30
CA ALA A 325 -33.60 4.52 -10.98
C ALA A 325 -33.34 5.72 -10.06
N ILE A 326 -33.48 5.51 -8.76
CA ILE A 326 -33.11 6.47 -7.70
C ILE A 326 -31.98 5.86 -6.89
N LEU A 327 -30.88 6.59 -6.75
CA LEU A 327 -29.78 6.26 -5.85
C LEU A 327 -29.99 7.01 -4.53
N ALA A 328 -30.17 6.29 -3.43
CA ALA A 328 -30.38 6.88 -2.12
C ALA A 328 -29.75 6.04 -1.01
N SER A 329 -29.33 6.67 0.09
CA SER A 329 -28.85 6.02 1.31
C SER A 329 -29.95 6.13 2.36
N ILE A 330 -30.85 5.15 2.35
CA ILE A 330 -32.01 5.11 3.25
C ILE A 330 -32.41 3.66 3.52
N GLY A 331 -32.73 3.33 4.77
CA GLY A 331 -33.23 2.02 5.15
C GLY A 331 -33.17 1.78 6.65
N TYR A 332 -33.59 0.59 7.08
CA TYR A 332 -33.46 0.16 8.47
C TYR A 332 -32.15 -0.60 8.67
N THR A 333 -31.51 -0.39 9.81
CA THR A 333 -30.21 -1.00 10.13
C THR A 333 -30.28 -1.83 11.40
N TRP A 334 -29.23 -2.61 11.67
CA TRP A 334 -29.11 -3.36 12.92
C TRP A 334 -28.81 -2.50 14.16
N ARG A 335 -28.55 -1.19 13.98
CA ARG A 335 -28.06 -0.30 15.04
C ARG A 335 -29.18 0.34 15.84
N SER A 336 -30.28 0.67 15.19
CA SER A 336 -31.41 1.34 15.81
C SER A 336 -32.73 0.88 15.19
N MET A 337 -33.81 1.16 15.92
CA MET A 337 -35.17 0.93 15.46
C MET A 337 -35.69 2.04 14.52
N ASP A 338 -34.89 3.09 14.33
CA ASP A 338 -35.23 4.26 13.54
C ASP A 338 -34.80 4.09 12.08
N LEU A 339 -35.40 4.89 11.20
CA LEU A 339 -35.02 4.94 9.80
C LEU A 339 -33.66 5.64 9.67
N PHE A 340 -32.66 4.92 9.16
CA PHE A 340 -31.37 5.49 8.84
C PHE A 340 -31.44 6.19 7.48
N HIS A 341 -30.81 7.36 7.38
CA HIS A 341 -30.63 8.05 6.11
C HIS A 341 -29.35 8.88 6.10
N GLU A 342 -28.79 9.05 4.90
CA GLU A 342 -27.71 10.00 4.59
C GLU A 342 -28.00 10.65 3.24
N ASP A 343 -27.66 11.93 3.11
CA ASP A 343 -27.83 12.67 1.87
C ASP A 343 -26.88 12.14 0.80
N VAL A 344 -27.45 11.80 -0.37
CA VAL A 344 -26.69 11.38 -1.56
C VAL A 344 -26.80 12.48 -2.60
N SER A 345 -25.75 13.28 -2.68
CA SER A 345 -25.65 14.38 -3.64
C SER A 345 -25.19 13.94 -5.03
N LEU A 346 -25.36 14.82 -6.03
CA LEU A 346 -24.76 14.63 -7.36
C LEU A 346 -23.24 14.44 -7.31
N GLN A 347 -22.56 15.13 -6.39
CA GLN A 347 -21.12 14.98 -6.20
C GLN A 347 -20.78 13.53 -5.78
N SER A 348 -21.60 12.94 -4.92
CA SER A 348 -21.46 11.54 -4.49
C SER A 348 -21.61 10.56 -5.67
N TYR A 349 -22.55 10.83 -6.58
CA TYR A 349 -22.72 10.07 -7.81
C TYR A 349 -21.46 10.11 -8.69
N TYR A 350 -20.90 11.29 -8.98
CA TYR A 350 -19.70 11.41 -9.82
C TYR A 350 -18.46 10.83 -9.13
N ARG A 351 -18.35 10.94 -7.80
CA ARG A 351 -17.30 10.26 -7.03
C ARG A 351 -17.40 8.74 -7.16
N LEU A 352 -18.61 8.16 -7.12
CA LEU A 352 -18.80 6.72 -7.36
C LEU A 352 -18.39 6.33 -8.79
N LEU A 353 -18.68 7.18 -9.77
CA LEU A 353 -18.34 6.95 -11.16
C LEU A 353 -16.82 6.90 -11.37
N ILE A 354 -16.09 7.93 -10.91
CA ILE A 354 -14.62 7.97 -11.03
C ILE A 354 -13.96 6.90 -10.16
N SER A 355 -14.61 6.46 -9.08
CA SER A 355 -14.10 5.35 -8.26
C SER A 355 -14.02 4.01 -9.01
N LYS A 356 -14.62 3.90 -10.20
CA LYS A 356 -14.51 2.71 -11.05
C LYS A 356 -13.28 2.74 -11.96
N ILE A 357 -12.52 3.83 -11.96
CA ILE A 357 -11.32 4.02 -12.79
C ILE A 357 -10.09 3.96 -11.87
N PRO A 358 -8.99 3.26 -12.24
CA PRO A 358 -7.78 3.17 -11.41
C PRO A 358 -7.23 4.53 -10.95
N SER A 359 -7.07 5.49 -11.88
CA SER A 359 -6.65 6.85 -11.54
C SER A 359 -7.66 7.58 -10.67
N GLY A 360 -8.96 7.38 -10.88
CA GLY A 360 -10.02 7.97 -10.06
C GLY A 360 -10.00 7.46 -8.61
N VAL A 361 -9.73 6.17 -8.37
CA VAL A 361 -9.57 5.64 -6.99
C VAL A 361 -8.36 6.29 -6.31
N TYR A 362 -7.24 6.46 -7.01
CA TYR A 362 -6.06 7.14 -6.47
C TYR A 362 -6.36 8.61 -6.15
N LYS A 363 -6.94 9.34 -7.08
CA LYS A 363 -7.41 10.74 -6.95
C LYS A 363 -8.31 10.93 -5.72
N LEU A 364 -9.30 10.06 -5.55
CA LEU A 364 -10.17 10.05 -4.36
C LEU A 364 -9.39 9.77 -3.07
N SER A 365 -8.40 8.87 -3.11
CA SER A 365 -7.57 8.57 -1.93
C SER A 365 -6.63 9.71 -1.52
N ARG A 366 -6.37 10.64 -2.45
CA ARG A 366 -5.57 11.84 -2.23
C ARG A 366 -6.41 13.05 -1.83
N GLU A 367 -7.74 12.93 -1.89
CA GLU A 367 -8.68 14.05 -1.73
C GLU A 367 -8.35 15.24 -2.65
N ALA A 368 -7.76 14.94 -3.81
CA ALA A 368 -7.28 15.90 -4.79
C ALA A 368 -7.56 15.34 -6.19
N ILE A 369 -8.81 15.51 -6.64
CA ILE A 369 -9.37 14.87 -7.83
C ILE A 369 -8.82 15.50 -9.10
N LEU A 370 -8.75 16.84 -9.13
CA LEU A 370 -8.24 17.59 -10.28
C LEU A 370 -6.71 17.62 -10.29
N THR A 371 -6.08 17.62 -9.13
CA THR A 371 -4.64 17.89 -8.99
C THR A 371 -3.78 16.64 -9.00
N ALA A 372 -4.16 15.57 -8.29
CA ALA A 372 -3.34 14.37 -8.18
C ALA A 372 -3.44 13.48 -9.43
N GLU A 373 -2.35 12.83 -9.83
CA GLU A 373 -2.33 11.82 -10.90
C GLU A 373 -1.75 10.50 -10.39
N LEU A 374 -2.24 9.38 -10.94
CA LEU A 374 -1.73 8.06 -10.57
C LEU A 374 -0.25 7.96 -10.98
N PRO A 375 0.70 7.85 -10.03
CA PRO A 375 2.12 7.90 -10.37
C PRO A 375 2.54 6.76 -11.28
N MET A 376 3.51 7.03 -12.15
CA MET A 376 4.03 6.06 -13.12
C MET A 376 5.01 5.05 -12.50
N ALA A 377 5.56 5.35 -11.33
CA ALA A 377 6.52 4.50 -10.63
C ALA A 377 6.28 4.51 -9.12
N PHE A 378 6.59 3.38 -8.46
CA PHE A 378 6.63 3.28 -7.01
C PHE A 378 8.10 3.29 -6.56
N THR A 379 8.54 4.39 -5.95
CA THR A 379 9.93 4.58 -5.52
C THR A 379 10.18 3.93 -4.16
N THR A 380 9.57 4.48 -3.11
CA THR A 380 9.65 3.96 -1.75
C THR A 380 8.34 4.16 -1.03
N ARG A 381 8.14 3.38 0.04
CA ARG A 381 6.97 3.52 0.91
C ARG A 381 6.89 4.91 1.59
N ALA A 382 8.03 5.57 1.83
CA ALA A 382 8.08 6.87 2.49
C ALA A 382 7.66 8.02 1.56
N ASN A 383 8.02 7.92 0.28
CA ASN A 383 7.71 8.93 -0.73
C ASN A 383 6.30 8.79 -1.30
N TRP A 384 5.79 7.55 -1.38
CA TRP A 384 4.43 7.31 -1.87
C TRP A 384 3.38 7.97 -0.97
N LYS A 385 2.44 8.69 -1.58
CA LYS A 385 1.32 9.36 -0.91
C LYS A 385 -0.02 8.81 -1.40
N GLY A 386 -1.03 8.84 -0.53
CA GLY A 386 -2.34 8.22 -0.80
C GLY A 386 -2.34 6.71 -0.55
N SER A 387 -3.36 6.02 -1.08
CA SER A 387 -3.47 4.56 -0.93
C SER A 387 -2.39 3.83 -1.72
N PHE A 388 -1.84 2.75 -1.17
CA PHE A 388 -0.81 1.96 -1.83
C PHE A 388 -1.34 1.23 -3.07
N PRO A 389 -0.52 1.01 -4.12
CA PRO A 389 -0.94 0.32 -5.35
C PRO A 389 -1.65 -1.01 -5.12
N ARG A 390 -1.16 -1.84 -4.20
CA ARG A 390 -1.81 -3.10 -3.83
C ARG A 390 -3.25 -2.90 -3.35
N ASP A 391 -3.46 -1.91 -2.49
CA ASP A 391 -4.77 -1.65 -1.87
C ASP A 391 -5.73 -1.00 -2.87
N LEU A 392 -5.22 -0.14 -3.75
CA LEU A 392 -5.95 0.40 -4.90
C LEU A 392 -6.41 -0.72 -5.84
N LEU A 393 -5.53 -1.67 -6.18
CA LEU A 393 -5.88 -2.81 -7.03
C LEU A 393 -6.96 -3.68 -6.38
N CYS A 394 -6.84 -3.97 -5.09
CA CYS A 394 -7.87 -4.69 -4.34
C CYS A 394 -9.21 -3.92 -4.35
N SER A 395 -9.17 -2.60 -4.17
CA SER A 395 -10.37 -1.76 -4.21
C SER A 395 -11.03 -1.80 -5.59
N PHE A 396 -10.25 -1.63 -6.65
CA PHE A 396 -10.70 -1.71 -8.04
C PHE A 396 -11.39 -3.04 -8.31
N CYS A 397 -10.76 -4.16 -7.93
CA CYS A 397 -11.36 -5.49 -8.08
C CYS A 397 -12.70 -5.60 -7.35
N ARG A 398 -12.81 -5.12 -6.11
CA ARG A 398 -14.07 -5.15 -5.35
C ARG A 398 -15.16 -4.29 -5.99
N GLN A 399 -14.82 -3.10 -6.47
CA GLN A 399 -15.76 -2.17 -7.13
C GLN A 399 -16.30 -2.73 -8.45
N HIS A 400 -15.47 -3.49 -9.18
CA HIS A 400 -15.87 -4.23 -10.39
C HIS A 400 -16.36 -5.65 -10.12
N ARG A 401 -16.52 -6.01 -8.85
CA ARG A 401 -17.02 -7.33 -8.42
C ARG A 401 -16.17 -8.49 -8.91
N LEU A 402 -14.87 -8.31 -9.04
CA LEU A 402 -13.91 -9.36 -9.31
C LEU A 402 -13.54 -10.12 -8.02
N SER A 403 -12.90 -11.27 -8.16
CA SER A 403 -12.25 -11.93 -7.03
C SER A 403 -11.09 -11.06 -6.51
N GLU A 404 -10.70 -11.23 -5.24
CA GLU A 404 -9.50 -10.55 -4.76
C GLU A 404 -8.27 -11.01 -5.57
N PRO A 405 -7.36 -10.07 -5.91
CA PRO A 405 -6.17 -10.40 -6.67
C PRO A 405 -5.29 -11.39 -5.91
N VAL A 406 -4.78 -12.39 -6.61
CA VAL A 406 -3.84 -13.39 -6.08
C VAL A 406 -2.43 -12.90 -6.33
N PHE A 407 -1.65 -12.74 -5.26
CA PHE A 407 -0.26 -12.31 -5.31
C PHE A 407 0.66 -13.50 -5.00
N SER A 408 1.55 -13.84 -5.93
CA SER A 408 2.53 -14.92 -5.75
C SER A 408 3.93 -14.34 -5.72
N MET A 409 4.61 -14.49 -4.58
CA MET A 409 5.96 -13.99 -4.38
C MET A 409 6.98 -15.04 -4.76
N LEU A 410 7.93 -14.65 -5.61
CA LEU A 410 9.07 -15.46 -6.03
C LEU A 410 10.35 -14.84 -5.47
N SER A 411 11.24 -15.68 -4.95
CA SER A 411 12.57 -15.27 -4.47
C SER A 411 13.65 -15.98 -5.28
N THR A 412 14.59 -15.22 -5.81
CA THR A 412 15.78 -15.75 -6.49
C THR A 412 17.04 -15.39 -5.70
N PRO A 413 17.85 -16.39 -5.28
CA PRO A 413 19.14 -16.12 -4.67
C PRO A 413 20.11 -15.52 -5.71
N LEU A 414 20.81 -14.43 -5.41
CA LEU A 414 21.91 -13.97 -6.26
C LEU A 414 22.98 -15.07 -6.31
N LYS A 415 23.13 -15.73 -7.45
CA LYS A 415 24.35 -16.49 -7.73
C LYS A 415 25.49 -15.48 -7.89
N GLN A 416 26.56 -15.63 -7.11
CA GLN A 416 27.82 -14.93 -7.35
C GLN A 416 28.24 -15.20 -8.80
N SER A 417 28.26 -14.15 -9.62
CA SER A 417 28.82 -14.20 -10.96
C SER A 417 30.33 -14.29 -10.85
N SER A 418 30.86 -15.52 -10.87
CA SER A 418 32.27 -15.77 -11.19
C SER A 418 32.50 -15.50 -12.68
N GLU A 419 33.67 -14.93 -12.93
CA GLU A 419 34.18 -14.24 -14.11
C GLU A 419 34.10 -14.95 -15.48
N VAL A 420 34.18 -14.07 -16.48
CA VAL A 420 34.82 -14.22 -17.80
C VAL A 420 35.80 -15.40 -17.92
N SER A 421 35.50 -16.35 -18.81
CA SER A 421 36.50 -17.02 -19.65
C SER A 421 35.87 -17.58 -20.92
N GLY A 422 36.52 -17.32 -22.05
CA GLY A 422 36.01 -17.58 -23.38
C GLY A 422 36.19 -19.01 -23.91
N SER A 423 35.45 -19.28 -24.99
CA SER A 423 35.71 -20.26 -26.05
C SER A 423 35.90 -21.73 -25.66
N CYS A 424 35.00 -22.63 -26.08
CA CYS A 424 35.00 -23.23 -27.43
C CYS A 424 33.90 -24.30 -27.58
N LYS A 425 33.55 -24.56 -28.84
CA LYS A 425 32.43 -25.34 -29.40
C LYS A 425 32.43 -26.85 -29.06
N ARG A 426 31.23 -27.48 -28.98
CA ARG A 426 30.77 -28.58 -29.88
C ARG A 426 29.33 -29.08 -29.63
N LEU A 427 28.48 -28.81 -30.63
CA LEU A 427 27.48 -29.66 -31.35
C LEU A 427 26.73 -30.84 -30.67
N LYS A 428 25.38 -30.70 -30.72
CA LYS A 428 24.29 -31.64 -31.13
C LYS A 428 24.31 -33.12 -30.69
N VAL A 429 23.15 -33.63 -30.23
CA VAL A 429 22.19 -34.48 -30.99
C VAL A 429 20.94 -34.78 -30.12
N ALA A 430 19.80 -34.95 -30.79
CA ALA A 430 18.45 -35.19 -30.29
C ALA A 430 18.14 -36.68 -30.02
N GLU A 431 17.15 -36.99 -29.18
CA GLU A 431 15.85 -37.63 -29.54
C GLU A 431 15.08 -38.24 -28.36
N SER A 432 13.76 -38.11 -28.48
CA SER A 432 12.57 -38.75 -27.89
C SER A 432 12.66 -40.01 -27.01
N SER A 433 11.77 -40.13 -26.00
CA SER A 433 10.46 -40.82 -26.11
C SER A 433 9.77 -40.97 -24.74
N ALA A 434 8.45 -41.11 -24.79
CA ALA A 434 7.48 -41.09 -23.71
C ALA A 434 7.45 -42.37 -22.86
N GLU A 435 6.93 -42.29 -21.63
CA GLU A 435 5.82 -43.14 -21.17
C GLU A 435 5.26 -42.69 -19.80
N GLU A 436 3.94 -42.75 -19.70
CA GLU A 436 3.10 -42.46 -18.54
C GLU A 436 3.18 -43.56 -17.49
N THR A 437 3.06 -43.21 -16.20
CA THR A 437 2.37 -44.06 -15.23
C THR A 437 1.87 -43.22 -14.04
N GLU A 438 0.55 -43.11 -13.92
CA GLU A 438 -0.15 -42.64 -12.72
C GLU A 438 -0.05 -43.67 -11.59
N TYR A 439 0.13 -43.23 -10.34
CA TYR A 439 -0.67 -43.69 -9.17
C TYR A 439 -0.45 -42.77 -7.94
N ARG A 440 -1.52 -42.03 -7.60
CA ARG A 440 -2.10 -41.61 -6.31
C ARG A 440 -1.28 -41.47 -4.99
N ASN A 441 -1.69 -40.38 -4.29
CA ASN A 441 -1.68 -40.06 -2.85
C ASN A 441 -0.31 -39.65 -2.27
N GLY A 442 -0.13 -38.52 -1.58
CA GLY A 442 -1.05 -37.60 -0.93
C GLY A 442 -0.46 -37.25 0.44
N ALA A 443 0.10 -36.05 0.62
CA ALA A 443 0.33 -35.41 1.92
C ALA A 443 0.93 -34.03 1.68
N GLY A 444 0.26 -32.99 2.19
CA GLY A 444 0.74 -31.63 2.14
C GLY A 444 2.03 -31.48 2.94
N VAL A 445 3.02 -30.86 2.31
CA VAL A 445 4.23 -30.40 3.00
C VAL A 445 4.18 -28.88 3.01
N VAL A 446 3.94 -28.36 4.21
CA VAL A 446 4.17 -26.96 4.58
C VAL A 446 5.66 -26.68 4.39
N PRO A 447 6.08 -25.66 3.61
CA PRO A 447 7.48 -25.27 3.63
C PRO A 447 7.75 -24.56 4.95
N HIS A 448 8.43 -25.26 5.86
CA HIS A 448 9.10 -24.65 7.00
C HIS A 448 10.02 -23.54 6.48
N GLY A 449 9.73 -22.31 6.90
CA GLY A 449 10.56 -21.16 6.62
C GLY A 449 11.90 -21.28 7.35
N ASN A 450 12.92 -21.75 6.65
CA ASN A 450 14.30 -21.43 6.98
C ASN A 450 14.56 -20.00 6.48
N GLU A 451 14.37 -19.02 7.37
CA GLU A 451 14.92 -17.67 7.17
C GLU A 451 16.44 -17.73 7.37
N SER A 452 17.17 -18.28 6.41
CA SER A 452 18.56 -17.92 6.21
C SER A 452 18.59 -16.53 5.60
N VAL A 453 18.71 -15.50 6.45
CA VAL A 453 18.98 -14.13 5.99
C VAL A 453 20.42 -14.11 5.45
N GLY A 454 20.57 -14.59 4.21
CA GLY A 454 21.75 -14.39 3.40
C GLY A 454 21.66 -13.05 2.69
N LEU A 455 22.78 -12.34 2.63
CA LEU A 455 22.95 -11.17 1.77
C LEU A 455 22.52 -11.50 0.32
N GLY A 456 21.43 -10.89 -0.15
CA GLY A 456 21.20 -10.68 -1.59
C GLY A 456 20.06 -11.42 -2.28
N ASP A 457 18.93 -11.74 -1.63
CA ASP A 457 17.75 -12.23 -2.36
C ASP A 457 17.04 -11.10 -3.11
N THR A 458 16.66 -11.33 -4.37
CA THR A 458 15.74 -10.47 -5.11
C THR A 458 14.35 -11.08 -5.16
N PHE A 459 13.34 -10.21 -5.11
CA PHE A 459 11.93 -10.58 -5.03
C PHE A 459 11.17 -10.12 -6.27
N MET A 460 10.28 -10.96 -6.73
CA MET A 460 9.34 -10.70 -7.83
C MET A 460 7.94 -11.06 -7.37
N CYS A 461 6.92 -10.35 -7.88
CA CYS A 461 5.52 -10.63 -7.54
C CYS A 461 4.70 -10.83 -8.81
N GLU A 462 4.21 -12.05 -9.03
CA GLU A 462 3.20 -12.35 -10.03
C GLU A 462 1.81 -11.99 -9.50
N ILE A 463 0.92 -11.56 -10.39
CA ILE A 463 -0.45 -11.18 -10.03
C ILE A 463 -1.43 -11.85 -10.97
N LYS A 464 -2.47 -12.48 -10.41
CA LYS A 464 -3.59 -13.06 -11.17
C LYS A 464 -4.92 -12.49 -10.70
N ILE A 465 -5.76 -12.06 -11.64
CA ILE A 465 -7.08 -11.49 -11.38
C ILE A 465 -8.14 -12.37 -12.04
N TYR A 466 -9.13 -12.78 -11.24
CA TYR A 466 -10.20 -13.69 -11.66
C TYR A 466 -11.57 -13.02 -11.62
N SER A 467 -12.47 -13.46 -12.51
CA SER A 467 -13.90 -13.19 -12.42
C SER A 467 -14.50 -13.82 -11.15
N LYS A 468 -15.76 -13.50 -10.81
CA LYS A 468 -16.45 -14.23 -9.72
C LYS A 468 -16.57 -15.72 -10.01
N LEU A 469 -16.79 -16.05 -11.28
CA LEU A 469 -16.91 -17.42 -11.79
C LEU A 469 -15.54 -18.14 -11.91
N GLN A 470 -14.47 -17.55 -11.36
CA GLN A 470 -13.11 -18.09 -11.36
C GLN A 470 -12.45 -18.17 -12.75
N ASP A 471 -12.93 -17.38 -13.70
CA ASP A 471 -12.24 -17.21 -14.97
C ASP A 471 -11.04 -16.28 -14.79
N LEU A 472 -9.84 -16.72 -15.20
CA LEU A 472 -8.67 -15.84 -15.24
C LEU A 472 -8.86 -14.75 -16.30
N ILE A 473 -8.71 -13.48 -15.90
CA ILE A 473 -8.94 -12.29 -16.75
C ILE A 473 -7.60 -11.60 -17.07
N ILE A 474 -6.75 -11.42 -16.06
CA ILE A 474 -5.46 -10.75 -16.17
C ILE A 474 -4.42 -11.58 -15.43
N GLU A 475 -3.28 -11.78 -16.08
CA GLU A 475 -2.08 -12.37 -15.51
C GLU A 475 -0.89 -11.43 -15.74
N TYR A 476 -0.16 -11.13 -14.68
CA TYR A 476 1.04 -10.32 -14.73
C TYR A 476 2.23 -11.14 -14.24
N SER A 477 3.26 -11.20 -15.08
CA SER A 477 4.53 -11.87 -14.81
C SER A 477 5.65 -10.83 -14.90
N PRO A 478 6.18 -10.34 -13.77
CA PRO A 478 7.20 -9.30 -13.77
C PRO A 478 8.49 -9.78 -14.43
N LYS A 479 9.24 -8.85 -15.04
CA LYS A 479 10.66 -9.04 -15.39
C LYS A 479 11.60 -8.42 -14.36
N ASP A 480 11.17 -7.31 -13.75
CA ASP A 480 11.95 -6.58 -12.76
C ASP A 480 11.97 -7.29 -11.41
N SER A 481 13.13 -7.29 -10.74
CA SER A 481 13.30 -7.86 -9.40
C SER A 481 13.74 -6.79 -8.41
N TYR A 482 13.26 -6.89 -7.17
CA TYR A 482 13.42 -5.87 -6.15
C TYR A 482 14.10 -6.42 -4.90
N ARG A 483 14.86 -5.59 -4.18
CA ARG A 483 15.54 -6.00 -2.94
C ARG A 483 14.58 -6.22 -1.76
N LYS A 484 13.40 -5.60 -1.80
CA LYS A 484 12.40 -5.70 -0.73
C LYS A 484 11.13 -6.36 -1.26
N HIS A 485 10.60 -7.29 -0.48
CA HIS A 485 9.30 -7.91 -0.74
C HIS A 485 8.18 -6.88 -0.94
N SER A 486 8.14 -5.82 -0.12
CA SER A 486 7.11 -4.78 -0.24
C SER A 486 7.20 -4.05 -1.57
N ASP A 487 8.41 -3.74 -2.04
CA ASP A 487 8.61 -2.93 -3.25
C ASP A 487 8.22 -3.72 -4.50
N ALA A 488 8.54 -5.02 -4.54
CA ALA A 488 8.05 -5.93 -5.58
C ALA A 488 6.52 -5.94 -5.64
N LEU A 489 5.87 -6.16 -4.50
CA LEU A 489 4.42 -6.22 -4.41
C LEU A 489 3.75 -4.92 -4.89
N GLN A 490 4.26 -3.76 -4.48
CA GLN A 490 3.68 -2.46 -4.84
C GLN A 490 3.93 -2.11 -6.31
N ASN A 491 5.14 -2.31 -6.82
CA ASN A 491 5.45 -2.02 -8.23
C ASN A 491 4.65 -2.93 -9.17
N SER A 492 4.58 -4.24 -8.89
CA SER A 492 3.77 -5.17 -9.68
C SER A 492 2.29 -4.77 -9.70
N SER A 493 1.74 -4.38 -8.54
CA SER A 493 0.36 -3.90 -8.46
C SER A 493 0.15 -2.61 -9.25
N LEU A 494 1.14 -1.70 -9.23
CA LEU A 494 1.10 -0.45 -9.99
C LEU A 494 1.12 -0.69 -11.50
N ARG A 495 1.94 -1.63 -11.99
CA ARG A 495 1.96 -1.99 -13.42
C ARG A 495 0.60 -2.46 -13.92
N VAL A 496 -0.08 -3.31 -13.16
CA VAL A 496 -1.44 -3.76 -13.49
C VAL A 496 -2.43 -2.60 -13.46
N LEU A 497 -2.35 -1.71 -12.46
CA LEU A 497 -3.21 -0.52 -12.38
C LEU A 497 -3.00 0.45 -13.55
N LEU A 498 -1.76 0.70 -13.95
CA LEU A 498 -1.43 1.58 -15.08
C LEU A 498 -1.95 1.01 -16.39
N CYS A 499 -1.80 -0.31 -16.61
CA CYS A 499 -2.39 -1.00 -17.75
C CYS A 499 -3.91 -0.82 -17.78
N LEU A 500 -4.60 -1.11 -16.67
CA LEU A 500 -6.05 -0.88 -16.57
C LEU A 500 -6.40 0.61 -16.79
N ASN A 501 -5.60 1.53 -16.27
CA ASN A 501 -5.83 2.97 -16.44
C ASN A 501 -5.78 3.39 -17.91
N THR A 502 -4.84 2.84 -18.69
CA THR A 502 -4.76 3.08 -20.14
C THR A 502 -6.02 2.62 -20.86
N TYR A 503 -6.59 1.46 -20.50
CA TYR A 503 -7.86 0.99 -21.05
C TYR A 503 -9.01 1.97 -20.79
N PHE A 504 -9.14 2.48 -19.56
CA PHE A 504 -10.18 3.47 -19.24
C PHE A 504 -9.92 4.86 -19.86
N LYS A 505 -8.66 5.17 -20.21
CA LYS A 505 -8.30 6.39 -20.97
C LYS A 505 -8.60 6.28 -22.46
N GLU A 506 -8.57 5.09 -23.06
CA GLU A 506 -8.88 4.87 -24.48
C GLU A 506 -9.65 3.55 -24.63
N LEU A 507 -10.98 3.60 -24.50
CA LEU A 507 -11.81 2.39 -24.45
C LEU A 507 -11.99 1.70 -25.81
N ASP A 508 -11.71 2.41 -26.90
CA ASP A 508 -11.72 1.88 -28.27
C ASP A 508 -10.37 1.25 -28.68
N MET A 509 -9.38 1.24 -27.77
CA MET A 509 -8.06 0.65 -28.02
C MET A 509 -8.15 -0.88 -28.17
N PRO A 510 -7.50 -1.48 -29.19
CA PRO A 510 -7.36 -2.93 -29.29
C PRO A 510 -6.66 -3.52 -28.05
N LEU A 511 -7.21 -4.61 -27.51
CA LEU A 511 -6.68 -5.27 -26.31
C LEU A 511 -5.25 -5.81 -26.53
N GLU A 512 -4.85 -6.07 -27.77
CA GLU A 512 -3.49 -6.46 -28.15
C GLU A 512 -2.48 -5.33 -27.91
N LYS A 513 -2.88 -4.06 -28.10
CA LYS A 513 -2.05 -2.89 -27.79
C LYS A 513 -1.91 -2.72 -26.27
N LEU A 514 -2.94 -3.07 -25.52
CA LEU A 514 -2.92 -3.08 -24.05
C LEU A 514 -1.99 -4.17 -23.48
N ALA A 515 -1.97 -5.34 -24.11
CA ALA A 515 -1.10 -6.47 -23.78
C ALA A 515 0.33 -6.35 -24.35
N SER A 516 0.59 -5.36 -25.20
CA SER A 516 1.95 -5.11 -25.75
C SER A 516 2.95 -4.60 -24.71
N ALA A 517 2.46 -4.19 -23.52
CA ALA A 517 3.31 -4.04 -22.35
C ALA A 517 3.83 -5.43 -21.96
N ALA A 518 5.13 -5.66 -22.17
CA ALA A 518 5.76 -6.97 -22.37
C ALA A 518 5.62 -8.04 -21.25
N ASP A 519 4.82 -7.78 -20.22
CA ASP A 519 4.73 -8.52 -18.95
C ASP A 519 3.27 -8.80 -18.51
N ILE A 520 2.25 -8.28 -19.22
CA ILE A 520 0.82 -8.48 -18.87
C ILE A 520 0.11 -9.28 -19.97
N HIS A 521 -0.51 -10.38 -19.57
CA HIS A 521 -1.41 -11.17 -20.41
C HIS A 521 -2.87 -10.89 -20.04
N ILE A 522 -3.68 -10.54 -21.04
CA ILE A 522 -5.12 -10.25 -20.89
C ILE A 522 -5.89 -11.27 -21.73
N TYR A 523 -6.89 -11.90 -21.14
CA TYR A 523 -7.78 -12.85 -21.83
C TYR A 523 -8.96 -12.08 -22.48
N PRO A 524 -8.95 -11.81 -23.80
CA PRO A 524 -9.77 -10.75 -24.39
C PRO A 524 -11.28 -10.98 -24.26
N GLU A 525 -11.77 -12.18 -24.54
CA GLU A 525 -13.20 -12.51 -24.46
C GLU A 525 -13.75 -12.34 -23.03
N LYS A 526 -12.98 -12.82 -22.05
CA LYS A 526 -13.33 -12.77 -20.62
C LYS A 526 -13.25 -11.34 -20.09
N PHE A 527 -12.24 -10.59 -20.53
CA PHE A 527 -12.06 -9.17 -20.19
C PHE A 527 -13.19 -8.32 -20.78
N ALA A 528 -13.48 -8.46 -22.08
CA ALA A 528 -14.56 -7.75 -22.75
C ALA A 528 -15.92 -8.04 -22.12
N LYS A 529 -16.22 -9.30 -21.79
CA LYS A 529 -17.45 -9.68 -21.07
C LYS A 529 -17.55 -9.02 -19.69
N THR A 530 -16.43 -8.90 -18.99
CA THR A 530 -16.37 -8.32 -17.64
C THR A 530 -16.58 -6.80 -17.66
N PHE A 531 -16.04 -6.11 -18.67
CA PHE A 531 -16.07 -4.64 -18.78
C PHE A 531 -17.00 -4.14 -19.90
N ALA A 532 -17.93 -4.96 -20.40
CA ALA A 532 -18.79 -4.66 -21.54
C ALA A 532 -19.59 -3.36 -21.40
N SER A 533 -19.96 -2.98 -20.17
CA SER A 533 -20.70 -1.74 -19.89
C SER A 533 -19.82 -0.51 -19.77
N CYS A 534 -18.49 -0.63 -19.72
CA CYS A 534 -17.60 0.53 -19.55
C CYS A 534 -17.63 1.48 -20.76
N PRO A 535 -17.52 1.02 -22.02
CA PRO A 535 -17.56 1.90 -23.19
C PRO A 535 -18.81 2.76 -23.26
N SER A 536 -20.01 2.23 -23.02
CA SER A 536 -21.24 3.02 -23.13
C SER A 536 -21.39 4.13 -22.07
N ILE A 537 -20.73 3.97 -20.93
CA ILE A 537 -20.76 4.96 -19.83
C ILE A 537 -19.66 6.01 -20.03
N HIS A 538 -18.47 5.56 -20.39
CA HIS A 538 -17.28 6.41 -20.47
C HIS A 538 -16.99 6.94 -21.89
N ASN A 539 -17.59 6.40 -22.97
CA ASN A 539 -17.49 6.93 -24.36
C ASN A 539 -18.50 8.05 -24.68
N LEU A 540 -19.43 8.38 -23.78
CA LEU A 540 -20.15 9.68 -23.84
C LEU A 540 -19.17 10.87 -23.91
N ARG A 541 -17.93 10.63 -23.48
CA ARG A 541 -16.72 11.45 -23.66
C ARG A 541 -16.48 11.96 -25.09
N GLN A 542 -16.52 11.11 -26.13
CA GLN A 542 -16.14 11.52 -27.49
C GLN A 542 -17.26 12.23 -28.26
N ARG A 543 -18.54 11.97 -27.92
CA ARG A 543 -19.68 12.52 -28.69
C ARG A 543 -19.92 14.01 -28.40
N ASN A 544 -19.58 14.46 -27.18
CA ASN A 544 -19.66 15.87 -26.81
C ASN A 544 -18.41 16.66 -27.25
N GLU A 545 -17.23 16.02 -27.27
CA GLU A 545 -16.00 16.59 -27.83
C GLU A 545 -16.13 16.82 -29.35
N THR A 546 -16.59 15.84 -30.13
CA THR A 546 -16.78 16.02 -31.60
C THR A 546 -17.88 17.01 -32.01
N GLN A 547 -18.77 17.39 -31.09
CA GLN A 547 -19.77 18.44 -31.33
C GLN A 547 -19.24 19.83 -30.96
N ARG A 548 -18.29 19.91 -30.00
CA ARG A 548 -17.60 21.14 -29.59
C ARG A 548 -16.40 21.47 -30.48
N GLU A 549 -15.64 20.45 -30.91
CA GLU A 549 -14.60 20.55 -31.94
C GLU A 549 -15.20 21.05 -33.26
N ARG A 550 -16.41 20.62 -33.64
CA ARG A 550 -17.11 21.15 -34.82
C ARG A 550 -17.48 22.65 -34.76
N LEU A 551 -17.52 23.25 -33.57
CA LEU A 551 -17.72 24.71 -33.40
C LEU A 551 -16.38 25.46 -33.37
N LEU A 552 -15.28 24.78 -33.07
CA LEU A 552 -13.92 25.34 -33.06
C LEU A 552 -13.20 25.14 -34.41
N ASP A 553 -13.63 24.18 -35.22
CA ASP A 553 -13.03 23.79 -36.51
C ASP A 553 -13.35 24.71 -37.71
N SER A 554 -13.74 25.96 -37.48
CA SER A 554 -13.74 26.94 -38.59
C SER A 554 -12.39 27.62 -38.82
N ASN A 555 -11.40 27.47 -37.93
CA ASN A 555 -10.05 28.04 -38.14
C ASN A 555 -8.95 27.38 -37.27
N SER A 556 -8.61 26.11 -37.51
CA SER A 556 -7.23 25.64 -37.24
C SER A 556 -7.00 24.26 -37.86
N ILE A 557 -5.94 24.15 -38.64
CA ILE A 557 -5.55 22.96 -39.38
C ILE A 557 -4.95 21.92 -38.41
N ASN A 558 -5.45 20.68 -38.53
CA ASN A 558 -4.90 19.42 -38.00
C ASN A 558 -3.40 19.41 -37.67
N GLN A 559 -3.03 19.03 -36.44
CA GLN A 559 -1.73 18.40 -36.17
C GLN A 559 -1.86 17.20 -35.20
N PRO A 560 -1.23 16.05 -35.51
CA PRO A 560 -1.25 14.86 -34.67
C PRO A 560 -0.17 14.94 -33.58
N TYR A 561 -0.45 14.28 -32.43
CA TYR A 561 0.48 13.92 -31.34
C TYR A 561 1.97 14.18 -31.62
N ILE A 562 2.48 15.30 -31.08
CA ILE A 562 3.91 15.62 -31.02
C ILE A 562 4.40 15.36 -29.59
N MET A 563 5.57 14.74 -29.47
CA MET A 563 6.34 14.58 -28.22
C MET A 563 6.54 15.93 -27.52
N PRO A 564 6.63 16.00 -26.18
CA PRO A 564 6.77 17.26 -25.47
C PRO A 564 8.18 17.83 -25.68
N GLY A 565 8.34 18.64 -26.72
CA GLY A 565 9.41 19.60 -26.89
C GLY A 565 8.84 21.00 -26.62
N HIS A 566 9.22 21.58 -25.48
CA HIS A 566 9.24 23.02 -25.20
C HIS A 566 8.21 23.89 -25.93
N GLU A 567 6.93 23.82 -25.54
CA GLU A 567 6.08 25.01 -25.63
C GLU A 567 6.35 25.89 -24.41
N LEU A 568 6.81 27.11 -24.69
CA LEU A 568 7.18 28.12 -23.70
C LEU A 568 5.91 28.69 -23.06
N TYR A 569 5.30 27.97 -22.11
CA TYR A 569 4.19 28.49 -21.33
C TYR A 569 4.70 29.62 -20.43
N SER A 570 4.15 30.82 -20.58
CA SER A 570 4.50 31.97 -19.73
C SER A 570 3.80 31.82 -18.37
N PHE A 571 4.57 31.51 -17.33
CA PHE A 571 4.06 31.42 -15.96
C PHE A 571 4.36 32.72 -15.20
N ASN A 572 3.38 33.24 -14.48
CA ASN A 572 3.58 34.43 -13.64
C ASN A 572 4.02 34.01 -12.24
N ILE A 573 5.31 33.71 -12.07
CA ILE A 573 5.92 33.40 -10.78
C ILE A 573 6.19 34.71 -10.04
N LYS A 574 5.72 34.80 -8.79
CA LYS A 574 5.85 35.97 -7.92
C LYS A 574 6.44 35.58 -6.59
N GLY A 575 7.31 36.43 -6.06
CA GLY A 575 7.92 36.29 -4.74
C GLY A 575 9.45 36.18 -4.81
N PRO A 576 10.13 36.38 -3.67
CA PRO A 576 11.58 36.28 -3.61
C PRO A 576 12.04 34.85 -3.90
N ASP A 577 13.09 34.72 -4.71
CA ASP A 577 13.72 33.43 -4.97
C ASP A 577 14.57 33.03 -3.75
N SER A 578 14.17 31.95 -3.07
CA SER A 578 14.95 31.38 -1.96
C SER A 578 16.07 30.43 -2.43
N GLY A 579 16.16 30.18 -3.75
CA GLY A 579 17.00 29.21 -4.47
C GLY A 579 16.95 27.79 -3.94
N THR A 580 15.81 27.41 -3.34
CA THR A 580 15.52 26.03 -2.97
C THR A 580 14.35 25.53 -3.79
N SER A 581 14.70 24.98 -4.96
CA SER A 581 13.76 24.42 -5.92
C SER A 581 13.67 22.89 -5.79
N PRO A 582 12.51 22.29 -6.12
CA PRO A 582 12.35 20.85 -6.12
C PRO A 582 13.15 20.17 -7.25
N SER A 583 13.78 19.04 -6.95
CA SER A 583 14.43 18.17 -7.94
C SER A 583 13.76 16.79 -8.02
N ASN A 584 14.04 16.01 -9.07
CA ASN A 584 13.49 14.66 -9.22
C ASN A 584 13.80 13.77 -7.99
N GLY A 585 12.76 13.13 -7.46
CA GLY A 585 12.83 12.30 -6.26
C GLY A 585 12.68 13.07 -4.93
N SER A 586 12.64 14.41 -4.97
CA SER A 586 12.25 15.24 -3.82
C SER A 586 10.74 15.18 -3.58
N LEU A 587 10.33 15.47 -2.35
CA LEU A 587 8.93 15.70 -1.99
C LEU A 587 8.67 17.21 -1.95
N ALA A 588 7.84 17.70 -2.87
CA ALA A 588 7.34 19.07 -2.84
C ALA A 588 6.03 19.12 -2.03
N CYS A 589 5.85 20.17 -1.24
CA CYS A 589 4.62 20.48 -0.55
C CYS A 589 4.12 21.85 -0.97
N ILE A 590 2.89 21.91 -1.47
CA ILE A 590 2.28 23.13 -1.99
C ILE A 590 0.97 23.45 -1.26
N ASN A 591 0.63 24.73 -1.21
CA ASN A 591 -0.76 25.17 -1.07
C ASN A 591 -1.29 25.43 -2.48
N TYR A 592 -2.49 24.96 -2.82
CA TYR A 592 -3.11 25.29 -4.08
C TYR A 592 -4.61 25.53 -3.98
N VAL A 593 -5.11 26.32 -4.93
CA VAL A 593 -6.53 26.52 -5.20
C VAL A 593 -6.78 26.42 -6.71
N ALA A 594 -7.72 25.57 -7.10
CA ALA A 594 -8.20 25.43 -8.47
C ALA A 594 -9.57 26.09 -8.62
N PHE A 595 -9.68 26.99 -9.60
CA PHE A 595 -10.90 27.72 -9.93
C PHE A 595 -11.42 27.32 -11.31
N LEU A 596 -12.73 27.13 -11.43
CA LEU A 596 -13.41 27.13 -12.72
C LEU A 596 -13.74 28.57 -13.09
N VAL A 597 -13.26 29.00 -14.25
CA VAL A 597 -13.41 30.37 -14.76
C VAL A 597 -14.18 30.33 -16.07
N ALA A 598 -15.20 31.18 -16.20
CA ALA A 598 -15.95 31.36 -17.44
C ALA A 598 -15.40 32.52 -18.25
N GLU A 599 -15.21 32.34 -19.55
CA GLU A 599 -14.64 33.35 -20.44
C GLU A 599 -15.55 34.58 -20.56
N GLY A 600 -14.97 35.78 -20.45
CA GLY A 600 -15.68 37.06 -20.61
C GLY A 600 -16.30 37.68 -19.35
N GLU A 601 -16.24 37.02 -18.18
CA GLU A 601 -16.72 37.57 -16.89
C GLU A 601 -15.71 37.36 -15.75
N HIS A 602 -15.77 38.19 -14.70
CA HIS A 602 -14.98 38.03 -13.46
C HIS A 602 -15.51 36.92 -12.52
N MET A 603 -16.30 35.97 -13.01
CA MET A 603 -16.88 34.92 -12.16
C MET A 603 -15.90 33.74 -12.04
N LYS A 604 -15.39 33.52 -10.83
CA LYS A 604 -14.50 32.42 -10.47
C LYS A 604 -15.16 31.54 -9.41
N GLU A 605 -15.34 30.25 -9.71
CA GLU A 605 -15.86 29.27 -8.77
C GLU A 605 -14.72 28.40 -8.25
N ARG A 606 -14.53 28.34 -6.92
CA ARG A 606 -13.53 27.44 -6.33
C ARG A 606 -14.04 26.01 -6.42
N VAL A 607 -13.29 25.14 -7.09
CA VAL A 607 -13.66 23.73 -7.30
C VAL A 607 -12.87 22.80 -6.39
N GLU A 608 -11.58 23.07 -6.19
CA GLU A 608 -10.69 22.26 -5.34
C GLU A 608 -9.67 23.16 -4.66
N SER A 609 -9.29 22.86 -3.42
CA SER A 609 -8.20 23.55 -2.72
C SER A 609 -7.58 22.66 -1.67
N ASN A 610 -6.28 22.82 -1.43
CA ASN A 610 -5.58 22.13 -0.36
C ASN A 610 -4.47 23.04 0.21
N ASP A 611 -4.41 23.15 1.53
CA ASP A 611 -3.43 24.00 2.20
C ASP A 611 -2.05 23.35 2.30
N GLU A 612 -1.97 22.02 2.42
CA GLU A 612 -0.71 21.26 2.49
C GLU A 612 -0.81 19.98 1.65
N PHE A 613 -0.43 20.08 0.39
CA PHE A 613 -0.45 18.97 -0.55
C PHE A 613 0.96 18.53 -0.92
N GLU A 614 1.34 17.32 -0.50
CA GLU A 614 2.67 16.75 -0.76
C GLU A 614 2.71 15.77 -1.92
N PHE A 615 3.71 15.84 -2.78
CA PHE A 615 3.90 14.88 -3.87
C PHE A 615 5.37 14.71 -4.24
N GLU A 616 5.72 13.55 -4.80
CA GLU A 616 7.06 13.27 -5.31
C GLU A 616 7.23 13.82 -6.73
N ILE A 617 8.34 14.52 -6.96
CA ILE A 617 8.71 15.08 -8.25
C ILE A 617 9.38 14.00 -9.11
N GLY A 618 9.04 13.97 -10.40
CA GLY A 618 9.61 13.09 -11.42
C GLY A 618 8.87 11.77 -11.61
N VAL A 619 7.77 11.53 -10.88
CA VAL A 619 6.99 10.28 -10.98
C VAL A 619 5.59 10.48 -11.59
N GLY A 620 5.22 11.72 -11.95
CA GLY A 620 3.89 12.05 -12.47
C GLY A 620 2.80 11.92 -11.41
N ALA A 621 3.08 12.35 -10.17
CA ALA A 621 2.13 12.25 -9.06
C ALA A 621 1.03 13.34 -9.09
N VAL A 622 1.17 14.32 -9.98
CA VAL A 622 0.24 15.44 -10.19
C VAL A 622 0.05 15.70 -11.68
N ILE A 623 -0.90 16.58 -12.02
CA ILE A 623 -1.08 17.02 -13.40
C ILE A 623 0.22 17.62 -13.98
N PRO A 624 0.58 17.34 -15.24
CA PRO A 624 1.88 17.73 -15.80
C PRO A 624 2.22 19.22 -15.69
N HIS A 625 1.24 20.09 -15.97
CA HIS A 625 1.41 21.54 -15.88
C HIS A 625 1.82 22.00 -14.48
N LEU A 626 1.23 21.41 -13.43
CA LEU A 626 1.56 21.75 -12.05
C LEU A 626 2.99 21.36 -11.70
N GLU A 627 3.41 20.15 -12.11
CA GLU A 627 4.75 19.66 -11.85
C GLU A 627 5.82 20.56 -12.50
N VAL A 628 5.61 20.93 -13.76
CA VAL A 628 6.50 21.86 -14.49
C VAL A 628 6.61 23.21 -13.77
N VAL A 629 5.48 23.81 -13.36
CA VAL A 629 5.51 25.10 -12.65
C VAL A 629 6.24 24.95 -11.31
N VAL A 630 5.92 23.92 -10.53
CA VAL A 630 6.52 23.71 -9.20
C VAL A 630 8.03 23.49 -9.29
N THR A 631 8.52 22.81 -10.33
CA THR A 631 9.98 22.64 -10.55
C THR A 631 10.72 23.93 -10.90
N GLN A 632 10.01 24.96 -11.37
CA GLN A 632 10.57 26.29 -11.66
C GLN A 632 10.41 27.26 -10.48
N MET A 633 9.76 26.85 -9.40
CA MET A 633 9.54 27.68 -8.21
C MET A 633 10.56 27.37 -7.11
N SER A 634 10.82 28.37 -6.29
CA SER A 634 11.52 28.25 -5.02
C SER A 634 10.57 28.38 -3.83
N VAL A 635 10.94 27.78 -2.70
CA VAL A 635 10.12 27.82 -1.47
C VAL A 635 9.75 29.26 -1.10
N GLY A 636 8.46 29.50 -0.89
CA GLY A 636 7.86 30.81 -0.60
C GLY A 636 7.30 31.54 -1.82
N GLN A 637 7.63 31.11 -3.04
CA GLN A 637 7.07 31.70 -4.26
C GLN A 637 5.64 31.23 -4.51
N SER A 638 4.91 32.04 -5.27
CA SER A 638 3.56 31.76 -5.75
C SER A 638 3.51 31.82 -7.27
N ALA A 639 2.65 31.01 -7.88
CA ALA A 639 2.43 31.03 -9.32
C ALA A 639 0.94 30.90 -9.63
N CYS A 640 0.54 31.44 -10.78
CA CYS A 640 -0.80 31.28 -11.32
C CYS A 640 -0.71 30.84 -12.78
N PHE A 641 -1.50 29.83 -13.16
CA PHE A 641 -1.55 29.34 -14.54
C PHE A 641 -2.95 28.83 -14.89
N ASN A 642 -3.25 28.83 -16.19
CA ASN A 642 -4.51 28.34 -16.73
C ASN A 642 -4.29 27.01 -17.46
N MET A 643 -5.33 26.19 -17.52
CA MET A 643 -5.34 24.95 -18.30
C MET A 643 -6.73 24.63 -18.83
N ASP A 644 -6.76 23.81 -19.87
CA ASP A 644 -8.00 23.27 -20.42
C ASP A 644 -8.76 22.44 -19.40
N LEU A 645 -10.07 22.31 -19.62
CA LEU A 645 -10.93 21.55 -18.73
C LEU A 645 -10.59 20.06 -18.79
N PRO A 646 -10.38 19.40 -17.63
CA PRO A 646 -10.37 17.95 -17.58
C PRO A 646 -11.78 17.40 -17.85
N PRO A 647 -11.93 16.08 -18.03
CA PRO A 647 -13.23 15.45 -18.18
C PRO A 647 -14.25 15.94 -17.15
N GLN A 648 -15.45 16.30 -17.60
CA GLN A 648 -16.49 16.93 -16.79
C GLN A 648 -16.79 16.16 -15.50
N GLU A 649 -16.73 14.83 -15.53
CA GLU A 649 -16.97 13.97 -14.36
C GLU A 649 -15.99 14.23 -13.21
N LEU A 650 -14.72 14.55 -13.51
CA LEU A 650 -13.72 14.89 -12.49
C LEU A 650 -14.06 16.24 -11.85
N ILE A 651 -14.49 17.22 -12.65
CA ILE A 651 -14.92 18.53 -12.16
C ILE A 651 -16.15 18.38 -11.25
N LEU A 652 -17.15 17.60 -11.68
CA LEU A 652 -18.39 17.37 -10.92
C LEU A 652 -18.17 16.49 -9.68
N ALA A 653 -17.13 15.66 -9.65
CA ALA A 653 -16.71 14.93 -8.46
C ALA A 653 -15.92 15.81 -7.46
N ALA A 654 -15.27 16.86 -7.94
CA ALA A 654 -14.48 17.79 -7.12
C ALA A 654 -15.35 18.92 -6.53
N THR A 655 -16.17 19.58 -7.35
CA THR A 655 -16.96 20.77 -6.97
C THR A 655 -17.92 20.51 -5.81
N GLY A 656 -18.08 21.50 -4.93
CA GLY A 656 -19.06 21.48 -3.84
C GLY A 656 -20.51 21.73 -4.31
N ASP A 657 -20.71 22.31 -5.49
CA ASP A 657 -22.04 22.59 -6.06
C ASP A 657 -22.12 22.14 -7.54
N PRO A 658 -22.36 20.84 -7.78
CA PRO A 658 -22.41 20.29 -9.13
C PRO A 658 -23.51 20.90 -9.99
N VAL A 659 -24.63 21.33 -9.41
CA VAL A 659 -25.77 21.89 -10.16
C VAL A 659 -25.37 23.23 -10.78
N LYS A 660 -24.76 24.11 -9.97
CA LYS A 660 -24.22 25.37 -10.45
C LYS A 660 -23.12 25.14 -11.49
N THR A 661 -22.17 24.24 -11.21
CA THR A 661 -21.08 23.90 -12.15
C THR A 661 -21.62 23.39 -13.51
N ILE A 662 -22.65 22.52 -13.52
CA ILE A 662 -23.28 22.04 -14.77
C ILE A 662 -23.88 23.21 -15.57
N SER A 663 -24.56 24.14 -14.90
CA SER A 663 -25.12 25.33 -15.55
C SER A 663 -24.03 26.19 -16.19
N LEU A 664 -22.87 26.32 -15.54
CA LEU A 664 -21.73 27.09 -16.06
C LEU A 664 -21.13 26.41 -17.30
N LEU A 665 -20.82 25.12 -17.19
CA LEU A 665 -20.24 24.33 -18.27
C LEU A 665 -21.13 24.25 -19.51
N SER A 666 -22.46 24.29 -19.32
CA SER A 666 -23.43 24.22 -20.42
C SER A 666 -23.67 25.56 -21.12
N SER A 667 -23.39 26.68 -20.45
CA SER A 667 -23.72 28.02 -20.97
C SER A 667 -22.53 28.79 -21.53
N LYS A 668 -21.30 28.47 -21.11
CA LYS A 668 -20.10 29.28 -21.40
C LYS A 668 -18.88 28.41 -21.71
N VAL A 669 -17.92 28.99 -22.43
CA VAL A 669 -16.56 28.43 -22.54
C VAL A 669 -15.87 28.66 -21.19
N CYS A 670 -15.34 27.59 -20.61
CA CYS A 670 -14.69 27.64 -19.30
C CYS A 670 -13.30 27.00 -19.37
N PHE A 671 -12.42 27.38 -18.44
CA PHE A 671 -11.10 26.79 -18.23
C PHE A 671 -10.81 26.69 -16.72
N LEU A 672 -9.76 25.96 -16.34
CA LEU A 672 -9.29 25.92 -14.96
C LEU A 672 -8.14 26.90 -14.75
N GLU A 673 -8.21 27.69 -13.68
CA GLU A 673 -7.13 28.54 -13.20
C GLU A 673 -6.59 27.96 -11.88
N TYR A 674 -5.30 27.72 -11.79
CA TYR A 674 -4.61 27.29 -10.59
C TYR A 674 -3.84 28.45 -9.98
N SER A 675 -4.00 28.65 -8.67
CA SER A 675 -3.15 29.49 -7.85
C SER A 675 -2.40 28.61 -6.86
N ILE A 676 -1.07 28.68 -6.86
CA ILE A 676 -0.21 27.78 -6.07
C ILE A 676 0.85 28.56 -5.29
N VAL A 677 1.26 28.01 -4.15
CA VAL A 677 2.37 28.49 -3.33
C VAL A 677 3.23 27.29 -2.93
N LEU A 678 4.54 27.36 -3.18
CA LEU A 678 5.47 26.30 -2.76
C LEU A 678 5.86 26.51 -1.29
N LEU A 679 5.49 25.57 -0.41
CA LEU A 679 5.65 25.70 1.05
C LEU A 679 6.94 25.06 1.57
N ARG A 680 7.26 23.85 1.12
CA ARG A 680 8.48 23.13 1.50
C ARG A 680 8.92 22.16 0.41
N VAL A 681 10.22 21.85 0.42
CA VAL A 681 10.83 20.80 -0.40
C VAL A 681 11.66 19.92 0.52
N THR A 682 11.43 18.61 0.48
CA THR A 682 12.22 17.61 1.20
C THR A 682 13.09 16.85 0.23
N GLU A 683 14.41 16.90 0.42
CA GLU A 683 15.37 16.23 -0.46
C GLU A 683 15.30 14.70 -0.31
N PRO A 684 15.62 13.94 -1.38
CA PRO A 684 15.68 12.48 -1.31
C PRO A 684 16.75 12.01 -0.32
N LEU A 685 16.49 10.89 0.38
CA LEU A 685 17.44 10.30 1.32
C LEU A 685 18.80 10.00 0.64
N GLU A 686 19.89 10.44 1.29
CA GLU A 686 21.32 10.40 0.91
C GLU A 686 21.76 9.11 0.19
N ASP A 687 21.31 7.94 0.66
CA ASP A 687 21.60 6.63 0.07
C ASP A 687 21.25 6.52 -1.43
N ARG A 688 20.22 7.25 -1.88
CA ARG A 688 19.82 7.29 -3.31
C ARG A 688 20.73 8.20 -4.12
N MET A 689 21.20 9.31 -3.55
CA MET A 689 22.08 10.27 -4.23
C MET A 689 23.49 9.68 -4.41
N GLU A 690 24.06 9.07 -3.35
CA GLU A 690 25.39 8.44 -3.44
C GLU A 690 25.41 7.25 -4.42
N GLN A 691 24.35 6.41 -4.44
CA GLN A 691 24.26 5.25 -5.34
C GLN A 691 24.05 5.64 -6.81
N ALA A 692 23.45 6.81 -7.07
CA ALA A 692 23.23 7.29 -8.43
C ALA A 692 24.46 7.99 -9.02
N LEU A 693 25.26 8.67 -8.19
CA LEU A 693 26.37 9.51 -8.64
C LEU A 693 27.74 8.80 -8.59
N PHE A 694 27.94 7.84 -7.68
CA PHE A 694 29.22 7.16 -7.50
C PHE A 694 29.12 5.65 -7.69
N SER A 695 29.96 5.11 -8.56
CA SER A 695 30.14 3.67 -8.74
C SER A 695 31.61 3.29 -8.58
N PRO A 696 31.99 2.58 -7.49
CA PRO A 696 31.15 2.11 -6.38
C PRO A 696 30.65 3.25 -5.47
N PRO A 697 29.62 3.02 -4.61
CA PRO A 697 29.12 4.03 -3.68
C PRO A 697 30.21 4.65 -2.80
N LEU A 698 30.07 5.93 -2.44
CA LEU A 698 31.12 6.70 -1.75
C LEU A 698 31.55 6.07 -0.42
N SER A 699 30.58 5.59 0.38
CA SER A 699 30.85 4.80 1.58
C SER A 699 31.77 3.59 1.36
N LYS A 700 31.65 2.88 0.24
CA LYS A 700 32.56 1.77 -0.11
C LYS A 700 33.93 2.27 -0.56
N GLN A 701 34.00 3.41 -1.25
CA GLN A 701 35.28 4.02 -1.63
C GLN A 701 36.09 4.43 -0.39
N ARG A 702 35.45 5.02 0.63
CA ARG A 702 36.08 5.37 1.92
C ARG A 702 36.68 4.15 2.61
N VAL A 703 35.92 3.06 2.69
CA VAL A 703 36.40 1.78 3.21
C VAL A 703 37.57 1.26 2.39
N GLY A 704 37.48 1.28 1.05
CA GLY A 704 38.58 0.87 0.16
C GLY A 704 39.86 1.66 0.38
N PHE A 705 39.76 2.99 0.54
CA PHE A 705 40.89 3.86 0.85
C PHE A 705 41.55 3.49 2.18
N ALA A 706 40.74 3.30 3.25
CA ALA A 706 41.27 2.90 4.55
C ALA A 706 41.95 1.52 4.50
N LEU A 707 41.34 0.53 3.83
CA LEU A 707 41.91 -0.81 3.67
C LEU A 707 43.27 -0.80 2.96
N GLN A 708 43.43 0.04 1.94
CA GLN A 708 44.69 0.18 1.21
C GLN A 708 45.83 0.64 2.14
N HIS A 709 45.61 1.70 2.92
CA HIS A 709 46.61 2.19 3.87
C HIS A 709 46.86 1.23 5.03
N ILE A 710 45.82 0.53 5.50
CA ILE A 710 45.97 -0.52 6.51
C ILE A 710 46.93 -1.60 6.00
N LYS A 711 46.74 -2.06 4.76
CA LYS A 711 47.58 -3.07 4.13
C LYS A 711 49.03 -2.61 3.93
N GLU A 712 49.24 -1.36 3.54
CA GLU A 712 50.58 -0.79 3.34
C GLU A 712 51.38 -0.66 4.65
N SER A 713 50.70 -0.42 5.77
CA SER A 713 51.35 -0.13 7.06
C SER A 713 51.89 -1.36 7.82
N SER A 714 51.54 -2.58 7.40
CA SER A 714 51.93 -3.83 8.08
C SER A 714 51.67 -3.83 9.60
N ALA A 715 50.59 -3.20 10.03
CA ALA A 715 50.21 -3.05 11.43
C ALA A 715 49.77 -4.37 12.10
N ALA A 716 49.89 -4.43 13.43
CA ALA A 716 49.38 -5.53 14.25
C ALA A 716 48.09 -5.16 15.00
N THR A 717 47.87 -3.88 15.27
CA THR A 717 46.72 -3.41 16.07
C THR A 717 45.96 -2.28 15.37
N LEU A 718 44.63 -2.41 15.27
CA LEU A 718 43.72 -1.43 14.66
C LEU A 718 42.62 -1.04 15.65
N ILE A 719 42.35 0.25 15.76
CA ILE A 719 41.16 0.80 16.44
C ILE A 719 40.32 1.61 15.46
N ASP A 720 39.02 1.34 15.45
CA ASP A 720 38.02 2.05 14.64
C ASP A 720 37.13 2.91 15.56
N PHE A 721 37.37 4.22 15.53
CA PHE A 721 36.65 5.24 16.29
C PHE A 721 35.36 5.59 15.54
N GLY A 722 34.21 5.31 16.15
CA GLY A 722 32.90 5.43 15.50
C GLY A 722 32.63 4.28 14.53
N CYS A 723 32.89 3.04 14.96
CA CYS A 723 32.84 1.87 14.07
C CYS A 723 31.43 1.55 13.53
N GLY A 724 30.37 2.16 14.08
CA GLY A 724 29.00 1.97 13.65
C GLY A 724 28.60 0.49 13.69
N SER A 725 28.02 0.00 12.59
CA SER A 725 27.66 -1.41 12.45
C SER A 725 28.83 -2.33 12.06
N GLY A 726 30.07 -1.80 12.03
CA GLY A 726 31.29 -2.56 11.78
C GLY A 726 31.61 -2.81 10.30
N SER A 727 31.19 -1.92 9.39
CA SER A 727 31.39 -2.11 7.94
C SER A 727 32.87 -2.16 7.52
N LEU A 728 33.72 -1.32 8.11
CA LEU A 728 35.18 -1.36 7.90
C LEU A 728 35.75 -2.68 8.45
N LEU A 729 35.43 -3.02 9.70
CA LEU A 729 35.91 -4.23 10.36
C LEU A 729 35.47 -5.51 9.61
N ASP A 730 34.26 -5.53 9.06
CA ASP A 730 33.76 -6.62 8.21
C ASP A 730 34.55 -6.77 6.92
N SER A 731 34.72 -5.66 6.20
CA SER A 731 35.47 -5.63 4.94
C SER A 731 36.93 -6.02 5.15
N LEU A 732 37.50 -5.69 6.32
CA LEU A 732 38.86 -6.07 6.69
C LEU A 732 39.02 -7.58 6.89
N LEU A 733 37.98 -8.28 7.34
CA LEU A 733 37.99 -9.74 7.51
C LEU A 733 37.81 -10.51 6.19
N ASP A 734 37.47 -9.83 5.10
CA ASP A 734 37.35 -10.43 3.77
C ASP A 734 38.69 -10.55 3.03
N PHE A 735 39.76 -9.91 3.53
CA PHE A 735 41.07 -9.93 2.91
C PHE A 735 42.17 -10.37 3.89
N PRO A 736 43.25 -11.03 3.42
CA PRO A 736 44.39 -11.34 4.26
C PRO A 736 45.03 -10.06 4.82
N THR A 737 45.21 -10.01 6.14
CA THR A 737 45.79 -8.86 6.85
C THR A 737 46.85 -9.29 7.85
N SER A 738 47.82 -8.40 8.13
CA SER A 738 48.83 -8.59 9.17
C SER A 738 48.31 -8.30 10.58
N LEU A 739 47.09 -7.77 10.70
CA LEU A 739 46.50 -7.40 11.98
C LEU A 739 46.29 -8.63 12.87
N GLU A 740 46.58 -8.46 14.16
CA GLU A 740 46.37 -9.44 15.21
C GLU A 740 45.25 -9.02 16.17
N LYS A 741 45.03 -7.71 16.35
CA LYS A 741 44.00 -7.17 17.24
C LYS A 741 43.21 -6.07 16.55
N ILE A 742 41.88 -6.21 16.55
CA ILE A 742 40.96 -5.18 16.06
C ILE A 742 40.04 -4.70 17.18
N VAL A 743 39.82 -3.39 17.25
CA VAL A 743 38.94 -2.78 18.23
C VAL A 743 37.96 -1.84 17.53
N GLY A 744 36.68 -1.89 17.90
CA GLY A 744 35.69 -0.88 17.51
C GLY A 744 35.18 -0.14 18.73
N VAL A 745 34.98 1.17 18.60
CA VAL A 745 34.40 2.04 19.64
C VAL A 745 33.21 2.78 19.05
N ASP A 746 32.07 2.78 19.71
CA ASP A 746 30.90 3.56 19.31
C ASP A 746 30.02 3.90 20.52
N ILE A 747 29.22 4.96 20.45
CA ILE A 747 28.23 5.30 21.49
C ILE A 747 26.90 4.54 21.31
N SER A 748 26.63 4.05 20.11
CA SER A 748 25.38 3.39 19.73
C SER A 748 25.42 1.89 20.04
N LYS A 749 24.84 1.50 21.20
CA LYS A 749 24.59 0.08 21.55
C LYS A 749 23.90 -0.70 20.43
N LYS A 750 22.99 -0.05 19.68
CA LYS A 750 22.27 -0.68 18.55
C LYS A 750 23.21 -1.02 17.40
N SER A 751 24.15 -0.14 17.08
CA SER A 751 25.14 -0.34 16.03
C SER A 751 26.17 -1.40 16.45
N LEU A 752 26.70 -1.30 17.67
CA LEU A 752 27.62 -2.29 18.25
C LEU A 752 27.03 -3.70 18.30
N SER A 753 25.72 -3.83 18.62
CA SER A 753 25.04 -5.13 18.58
C SER A 753 25.03 -5.78 17.19
N ARG A 754 24.95 -4.96 16.12
CA ARG A 754 25.04 -5.46 14.74
C ARG A 754 26.49 -5.82 14.39
N ALA A 755 27.44 -4.97 14.75
CA ALA A 755 28.87 -5.22 14.55
C ALA A 755 29.30 -6.54 15.21
N ALA A 756 28.91 -6.77 16.46
CA ALA A 756 29.23 -8.01 17.19
C ALA A 756 28.71 -9.26 16.46
N LYS A 757 27.46 -9.24 15.99
CA LYS A 757 26.87 -10.37 15.24
C LYS A 757 27.61 -10.64 13.94
N LEU A 758 27.96 -9.59 13.21
CA LEU A 758 28.68 -9.63 11.95
C LEU A 758 30.10 -10.22 12.15
N LEU A 759 30.87 -9.65 13.08
CA LEU A 759 32.23 -10.08 13.40
C LEU A 759 32.25 -11.52 13.92
N HIS A 760 31.32 -11.88 14.81
CA HIS A 760 31.24 -13.23 15.35
C HIS A 760 31.03 -14.28 14.24
N SER A 761 30.15 -14.01 13.28
CA SER A 761 29.91 -14.90 12.13
C SER A 761 31.16 -15.10 11.28
N LYS A 762 31.90 -14.02 10.98
CA LYS A 762 33.12 -14.07 10.15
C LYS A 762 34.30 -14.74 10.86
N LEU A 763 34.55 -14.36 12.10
CA LEU A 763 35.67 -14.89 12.89
C LEU A 763 35.49 -16.36 13.26
N SER A 764 34.25 -16.81 13.47
CA SER A 764 33.95 -18.23 13.73
C SER A 764 34.11 -19.10 12.47
N ARG A 765 33.66 -18.63 11.30
CA ARG A 765 33.84 -19.37 10.03
C ARG A 765 35.32 -19.56 9.66
N ASN A 766 36.16 -18.57 9.94
CA ASN A 766 37.59 -18.62 9.62
C ASN A 766 38.41 -19.46 10.61
N SER A 767 37.80 -19.99 11.69
CA SER A 767 38.48 -20.86 12.65
C SER A 767 38.27 -22.37 12.40
N ASP A 768 37.19 -22.76 11.69
CA ASP A 768 36.83 -24.16 11.42
C ASP A 768 37.44 -24.73 10.13
N ALA A 769 37.71 -23.90 9.13
CA ALA A 769 38.45 -24.31 7.94
C ALA A 769 39.95 -24.29 8.26
N GLY A 770 40.61 -25.46 8.28
CA GLY A 770 42.01 -25.66 8.68
C GLY A 770 43.09 -24.92 7.87
N GLU A 771 42.77 -23.81 7.20
CA GLU A 771 43.73 -22.88 6.61
C GLU A 771 44.08 -21.74 7.58
N PRO A 772 45.34 -21.22 7.62
CA PRO A 772 45.78 -20.19 8.56
C PRO A 772 45.28 -18.76 8.26
N SER A 773 44.14 -18.60 7.59
CA SER A 773 43.81 -17.39 6.82
C SER A 773 43.23 -16.22 7.64
N GLY A 774 43.36 -16.22 8.97
CA GLY A 774 43.01 -15.06 9.82
C GLY A 774 44.14 -14.72 10.77
N GLY A 775 44.86 -13.62 10.50
CA GLY A 775 45.87 -13.06 11.41
C GLY A 775 45.28 -12.60 12.74
N ILE A 776 43.98 -12.27 12.77
CA ILE A 776 43.27 -11.76 13.94
C ILE A 776 43.24 -12.81 15.06
N LYS A 777 43.80 -12.44 16.22
CA LYS A 777 43.80 -13.21 17.48
C LYS A 777 42.76 -12.69 18.47
N SER A 778 42.45 -11.38 18.41
CA SER A 778 41.52 -10.73 19.34
C SER A 778 40.68 -9.65 18.63
N ALA A 779 39.39 -9.60 18.94
CA ALA A 779 38.46 -8.56 18.48
C ALA A 779 37.62 -8.06 19.66
N ILE A 780 37.54 -6.74 19.87
CA ILE A 780 36.81 -6.16 21.00
C ILE A 780 35.95 -4.99 20.53
N LEU A 781 34.72 -4.90 21.02
CA LEU A 781 33.82 -3.78 20.81
C LEU A 781 33.55 -3.07 22.14
N TYR A 782 33.78 -1.77 22.15
CA TYR A 782 33.57 -0.90 23.31
C TYR A 782 32.40 0.05 23.06
N GLU A 783 31.59 0.23 24.10
CA GLU A 783 30.69 1.37 24.20
C GLU A 783 31.43 2.52 24.90
N GLY A 784 31.54 3.65 24.22
CA GLY A 784 32.25 4.82 24.74
C GLY A 784 32.24 5.98 23.75
N SER A 785 32.34 7.20 24.29
CA SER A 785 32.54 8.39 23.46
C SER A 785 34.01 8.59 23.16
N ILE A 786 34.33 8.81 21.88
CA ILE A 786 35.71 8.96 21.37
C ILE A 786 36.40 10.24 21.87
N THR A 787 35.65 11.17 22.48
CA THR A 787 36.20 12.35 23.14
C THR A 787 36.80 12.07 24.51
N PHE A 788 36.60 10.86 25.06
CA PHE A 788 37.24 10.43 26.30
C PHE A 788 38.40 9.48 26.03
N PHE A 789 39.39 9.51 26.91
CA PHE A 789 40.52 8.59 26.83
C PHE A 789 40.25 7.31 27.64
N ASP A 790 40.52 6.16 27.04
CA ASP A 790 40.57 4.86 27.74
C ASP A 790 41.99 4.27 27.67
N PRO A 791 42.66 4.03 28.82
CA PRO A 791 44.03 3.52 28.85
C PRO A 791 44.26 2.20 28.11
N ARG A 792 43.21 1.37 27.93
CA ARG A 792 43.32 0.07 27.23
C ARG A 792 43.58 0.22 25.73
N LEU A 793 43.38 1.43 25.19
CA LEU A 793 43.46 1.74 23.77
C LEU A 793 44.69 2.59 23.43
N TYR A 794 45.60 2.78 24.40
CA TYR A 794 46.86 3.46 24.19
C TYR A 794 47.78 2.72 23.22
N GLY A 795 48.41 3.46 22.31
CA GLY A 795 49.57 2.99 21.53
C GLY A 795 49.24 2.02 20.38
N PHE A 796 48.01 2.04 19.86
CA PHE A 796 47.63 1.25 18.70
C PHE A 796 48.45 1.63 17.44
N ASP A 797 48.62 0.71 16.51
CA ASP A 797 49.36 0.99 15.28
C ASP A 797 48.55 1.89 14.34
N ILE A 798 47.27 1.56 14.14
CA ILE A 798 46.36 2.33 13.27
C ILE A 798 45.11 2.72 14.05
N GLY A 799 44.72 4.00 13.93
CA GLY A 799 43.37 4.47 14.20
C GLY A 799 42.63 4.83 12.91
N THR A 800 41.35 4.49 12.82
CA THR A 800 40.43 4.97 11.78
C THR A 800 39.29 5.76 12.39
N CYS A 801 38.86 6.83 11.75
CA CYS A 801 37.72 7.65 12.13
C CYS A 801 37.06 8.14 10.83
N LEU A 802 36.12 7.36 10.31
CA LEU A 802 35.56 7.55 8.96
C LEU A 802 34.14 8.11 9.04
N GLU A 803 33.95 9.37 8.65
CA GLU A 803 32.67 10.10 8.69
C GLU A 803 32.03 10.08 10.09
N VAL A 804 32.76 10.63 11.07
CA VAL A 804 32.33 10.63 12.49
C VAL A 804 32.45 12.02 13.11
N ILE A 805 33.49 12.78 12.76
CA ILE A 805 33.79 14.07 13.39
C ILE A 805 32.71 15.12 13.10
N GLU A 806 32.01 15.02 11.97
CA GLU A 806 30.91 15.87 11.55
C GLU A 806 29.61 15.62 12.32
N HIS A 807 29.47 14.49 13.01
CA HIS A 807 28.31 14.14 13.83
C HIS A 807 28.41 14.68 15.27
N MET A 808 29.48 15.39 15.60
CA MET A 808 29.67 16.08 16.88
C MET A 808 29.89 17.57 16.67
N GLU A 809 29.69 18.36 17.71
CA GLU A 809 29.96 19.81 17.66
C GLU A 809 31.44 20.07 17.30
N GLU A 810 31.73 21.19 16.62
CA GLU A 810 33.05 21.48 16.05
C GLU A 810 34.18 21.53 17.12
N ASP A 811 33.84 21.97 18.33
CA ASP A 811 34.73 21.96 19.49
C ASP A 811 35.04 20.52 19.97
N GLN A 812 34.07 19.62 19.90
CA GLN A 812 34.24 18.20 20.23
C GLN A 812 35.09 17.48 19.18
N ALA A 813 34.97 17.83 17.90
CA ALA A 813 35.86 17.32 16.85
C ALA A 813 37.31 17.75 17.09
N CYS A 814 37.54 18.99 17.53
CA CYS A 814 38.85 19.48 17.95
C CYS A 814 39.37 18.74 19.19
N LEU A 815 38.50 18.53 20.20
CA LEU A 815 38.83 17.77 21.40
C LEU A 815 39.21 16.34 21.06
N PHE A 816 38.44 15.65 20.21
CA PHE A 816 38.78 14.32 19.72
C PHE A 816 40.16 14.31 19.06
N GLY A 817 40.44 15.26 18.17
CA GLY A 817 41.74 15.41 17.53
C GLY A 817 42.90 15.51 18.52
N ASP A 818 42.73 16.35 19.55
CA ASP A 818 43.73 16.48 20.63
C ASP A 818 43.86 15.19 21.43
N VAL A 819 42.75 14.56 21.80
CA VAL A 819 42.73 13.33 22.60
C VAL A 819 43.39 12.17 21.85
N VAL A 820 43.08 11.99 20.56
CA VAL A 820 43.59 10.89 19.74
C VAL A 820 45.09 10.98 19.50
N LEU A 821 45.63 12.17 19.23
CA LEU A 821 47.07 12.30 18.98
C LEU A 821 47.90 12.41 20.27
N SER A 822 47.39 13.03 21.35
CA SER A 822 48.10 13.18 22.63
C SER A 822 48.02 11.98 23.56
N TYR A 823 46.87 11.31 23.62
CA TYR A 823 46.63 10.26 24.62
C TYR A 823 46.51 8.89 23.98
N PHE A 824 45.75 8.71 22.89
CA PHE A 824 45.70 7.40 22.23
C PHE A 824 46.99 7.11 21.42
N CYS A 825 47.65 8.16 20.90
CA CYS A 825 48.95 8.12 20.22
C CYS A 825 49.12 7.00 19.17
N PRO A 826 48.23 6.88 18.16
CA PRO A 826 48.38 5.86 17.13
C PRO A 826 49.61 6.13 16.25
N LYS A 827 50.23 5.11 15.64
CA LYS A 827 51.33 5.35 14.66
C LYS A 827 50.80 6.00 13.39
N VAL A 828 49.63 5.56 12.93
CA VAL A 828 48.90 6.09 11.78
C VAL A 828 47.46 6.38 12.21
N LEU A 829 46.91 7.55 11.86
CA LEU A 829 45.49 7.86 12.03
C LEU A 829 44.90 8.27 10.67
N ILE A 830 43.80 7.63 10.28
CA ILE A 830 43.06 7.94 9.06
C ILE A 830 41.74 8.60 9.48
N VAL A 831 41.51 9.83 9.03
CA VAL A 831 40.29 10.60 9.30
C VAL A 831 39.59 10.91 7.99
N SER A 832 38.27 10.76 7.93
CA SER A 832 37.45 11.26 6.82
C SER A 832 36.36 12.20 7.29
N THR A 833 35.95 13.10 6.40
CA THR A 833 34.80 14.00 6.57
C THR A 833 34.26 14.42 5.19
N PRO A 834 32.98 14.77 5.07
CA PRO A 834 32.42 15.32 3.83
C PRO A 834 33.12 16.61 3.38
N ASN A 835 33.32 16.76 2.06
CA ASN A 835 33.76 18.03 1.47
C ASN A 835 32.56 18.96 1.20
N TYR A 836 32.42 20.02 1.99
CA TYR A 836 31.36 21.00 1.81
C TYR A 836 31.32 21.62 0.39
N GLU A 837 32.48 21.83 -0.22
CA GLU A 837 32.57 22.43 -1.56
C GLU A 837 31.98 21.53 -2.66
N TYR A 838 31.95 20.21 -2.42
CA TYR A 838 31.41 19.24 -3.37
C TYR A 838 29.87 19.18 -3.32
N ASN A 839 29.23 19.70 -2.26
CA ASN A 839 27.78 19.67 -2.12
C ASN A 839 27.06 20.40 -3.25
N ALA A 840 27.66 21.46 -3.77
CA ALA A 840 27.13 22.20 -4.91
C ALA A 840 26.99 21.30 -6.16
N ILE A 841 27.90 20.36 -6.37
CA ILE A 841 27.82 19.38 -7.48
C ILE A 841 26.73 18.35 -7.19
N LEU A 842 26.66 17.80 -5.98
CA LEU A 842 25.63 16.83 -5.62
C LEU A 842 24.23 17.41 -5.76
N GLN A 843 24.08 18.71 -5.52
CA GLN A 843 22.82 19.44 -5.68
C GLN A 843 22.53 19.81 -7.16
N ARG A 844 23.56 20.16 -7.96
CA ARG A 844 23.44 20.50 -9.40
C ARG A 844 23.32 19.30 -10.35
N SER A 845 23.86 18.14 -10.02
CA SER A 845 23.87 16.94 -10.87
C SER A 845 22.52 16.21 -10.94
N ASN A 846 21.44 16.85 -10.48
CA ASN A 846 20.08 16.53 -10.87
C ASN A 846 19.87 16.99 -12.33
N PRO A 847 19.67 16.07 -13.30
CA PRO A 847 19.71 16.43 -14.71
C PRO A 847 18.40 17.12 -15.13
N SER A 848 18.40 18.44 -15.10
CA SER A 848 17.82 19.32 -16.13
C SER A 848 17.97 20.77 -15.68
N ASN A 849 18.89 21.50 -16.33
CA ASN A 849 18.83 22.92 -16.69
C ASN A 849 20.27 23.42 -16.90
N GLN A 850 20.83 23.13 -18.08
CA GLN A 850 21.93 23.92 -18.61
C GLN A 850 21.34 24.84 -19.69
N GLU A 851 21.24 26.11 -19.37
CA GLU A 851 21.50 27.24 -20.25
C GLU A 851 21.76 28.43 -19.32
N GLU A 852 23.05 28.67 -19.04
CA GLU A 852 23.52 29.78 -18.21
C GLU A 852 23.50 31.07 -19.05
N ASP A 853 22.80 32.09 -18.56
CA ASP A 853 22.99 33.49 -18.96
C ASP A 853 24.11 34.08 -18.08
N PRO A 854 25.24 34.56 -18.65
CA PRO A 854 26.42 34.92 -17.90
C PRO A 854 26.37 36.40 -17.49
N ASP A 855 25.49 36.77 -16.58
CA ASP A 855 25.60 38.04 -15.85
C ASP A 855 24.70 38.05 -14.60
N GLU A 856 25.20 37.53 -13.48
CA GLU A 856 24.98 38.16 -12.17
C GLU A 856 25.96 37.61 -11.13
N THR A 857 26.86 38.48 -10.70
CA THR A 857 27.94 38.18 -9.77
C THR A 857 27.44 38.23 -8.32
N SER A 858 27.55 37.09 -7.65
CA SER A 858 28.08 36.97 -6.27
C SER A 858 27.33 37.63 -5.11
N GLN A 859 26.49 36.85 -4.42
CA GLN A 859 26.48 36.79 -2.95
C GLN A 859 25.83 35.49 -2.42
N SER A 860 26.70 34.51 -2.16
CA SER A 860 26.61 33.41 -1.17
C SER A 860 25.23 32.84 -0.81
N GLN A 861 24.70 31.98 -1.67
CA GLN A 861 23.73 30.97 -1.26
C GLN A 861 24.49 29.85 -0.53
N ALA A 862 24.38 29.79 0.80
CA ALA A 862 25.02 28.73 1.58
C ALA A 862 24.47 27.36 1.14
N CYS A 863 25.36 26.49 0.68
CA CYS A 863 25.04 25.13 0.27
C CYS A 863 24.60 24.34 1.52
N ARG A 864 23.51 23.56 1.45
CA ARG A 864 23.05 22.74 2.59
C ARG A 864 24.04 21.60 2.88
N PHE A 865 24.09 21.17 4.15
CA PHE A 865 24.82 19.95 4.54
C PHE A 865 24.16 18.71 3.93
N ARG A 866 24.96 17.67 3.66
CA ARG A 866 24.53 16.41 3.03
C ARG A 866 23.57 15.59 3.89
N ASN A 867 23.71 15.71 5.21
CA ASN A 867 22.91 14.97 6.17
C ASN A 867 22.39 15.93 7.26
N HIS A 868 21.15 15.70 7.70
CA HIS A 868 20.51 16.49 8.76
C HIS A 868 21.13 16.26 10.15
N ASP A 869 21.86 15.16 10.34
CA ASP A 869 22.55 14.85 11.60
C ASP A 869 23.95 15.48 11.69
N HIS A 870 24.49 16.02 10.58
CA HIS A 870 25.77 16.72 10.59
C HIS A 870 25.66 18.05 11.34
N LYS A 871 26.62 18.32 12.22
CA LYS A 871 26.76 19.58 12.95
C LYS A 871 27.55 20.62 12.18
N PHE A 872 28.48 20.17 11.35
CA PHE A 872 29.28 20.99 10.45
C PHE A 872 29.70 20.18 9.23
N GLU A 873 30.08 20.87 8.16
CA GLU A 873 30.81 20.28 7.04
C GLU A 873 31.92 21.24 6.61
N TRP A 874 33.15 20.73 6.55
CA TRP A 874 34.31 21.57 6.27
C TRP A 874 34.61 21.67 4.78
N THR A 875 35.04 22.87 4.37
CA THR A 875 35.74 23.10 3.09
C THR A 875 37.11 22.43 3.09
N ARG A 876 37.72 22.24 1.91
CA ARG A 876 39.10 21.72 1.78
C ARG A 876 40.06 22.54 2.65
N LYS A 877 39.88 23.87 2.64
CA LYS A 877 40.72 24.79 3.42
C LYS A 877 40.52 24.62 4.93
N GLN A 878 39.29 24.51 5.41
CA GLN A 878 39.00 24.33 6.83
C GLN A 878 39.55 23.01 7.35
N PHE A 879 39.28 21.90 6.65
CA PHE A 879 39.78 20.59 7.02
C PHE A 879 41.32 20.54 7.01
N ASN A 880 41.95 21.07 5.95
CA ASN A 880 43.42 21.11 5.86
C ASN A 880 44.03 21.96 6.98
N HIS A 881 43.40 23.08 7.34
CA HIS A 881 43.87 23.94 8.42
C HIS A 881 43.77 23.24 9.79
N TRP A 882 42.62 22.64 10.10
CA TRP A 882 42.41 21.86 11.32
C TRP A 882 43.42 20.73 11.45
N ALA A 883 43.55 19.90 10.41
CA ALA A 883 44.44 18.75 10.42
C ALA A 883 45.93 19.15 10.48
N SER A 884 46.36 20.18 9.73
CA SER A 884 47.76 20.65 9.76
C SER A 884 48.15 21.23 11.12
N ASN A 885 47.25 21.98 11.76
CA ASN A 885 47.49 22.50 13.10
C ASN A 885 47.62 21.37 14.12
N LEU A 886 46.74 20.37 14.04
CA LEU A 886 46.75 19.22 14.92
C LEU A 886 48.04 18.40 14.74
N ALA A 887 48.45 18.15 13.49
CA ALA A 887 49.69 17.45 13.16
C ALA A 887 50.93 18.16 13.73
N ARG A 888 51.02 19.48 13.54
CA ARG A 888 52.11 20.31 14.08
C ARG A 888 52.13 20.36 15.61
N LYS A 889 50.96 20.40 16.26
CA LYS A 889 50.84 20.45 17.73
C LYS A 889 51.32 19.15 18.39
N HIS A 890 51.10 18.01 17.75
CA HIS A 890 51.32 16.67 18.33
C HIS A 890 52.47 15.89 17.71
N ASN A 891 53.31 16.51 16.88
CA ASN A 891 54.46 15.88 16.21
C ASN A 891 54.09 14.72 15.24
N TYR A 892 53.05 14.96 14.43
CA TYR A 892 52.66 14.11 13.31
C TYR A 892 52.93 14.83 11.99
N SER A 893 53.19 14.06 10.93
CA SER A 893 53.00 14.54 9.56
C SER A 893 51.57 14.23 9.13
N VAL A 894 51.01 15.00 8.21
CA VAL A 894 49.68 14.78 7.65
C VAL A 894 49.74 14.79 6.13
N GLU A 895 49.09 13.80 5.53
CA GLU A 895 48.90 13.67 4.08
C GLU A 895 47.41 13.82 3.76
N PHE A 896 47.08 14.63 2.76
CA PHE A 896 45.71 14.90 2.35
C PHE A 896 45.38 14.15 1.07
N SER A 897 44.20 13.54 1.03
CA SER A 897 43.65 12.85 -0.14
C SER A 897 42.11 12.89 -0.07
N GLY A 898 41.43 12.07 -0.86
CA GLY A 898 39.98 11.98 -0.85
C GLY A 898 39.43 10.87 -1.73
N VAL A 899 38.12 10.71 -1.72
CA VAL A 899 37.38 9.77 -2.59
C VAL A 899 36.17 10.44 -3.25
N GLY A 900 35.60 9.83 -4.29
CA GLY A 900 34.47 10.38 -5.05
C GLY A 900 34.82 11.55 -5.97
N GLY A 901 36.04 11.59 -6.50
CA GLY A 901 36.49 12.67 -7.39
C GLY A 901 37.99 12.55 -7.69
N SER A 902 38.59 13.65 -8.14
CA SER A 902 40.04 13.77 -8.35
C SER A 902 40.54 15.11 -7.81
N ALA A 903 41.77 15.17 -7.31
CA ALA A 903 42.37 16.40 -6.80
C ALA A 903 42.52 17.49 -7.88
N ASP A 904 42.71 17.08 -9.14
CA ASP A 904 43.00 17.98 -10.26
C ASP A 904 41.74 18.59 -10.91
N VAL A 905 40.56 18.17 -10.47
CA VAL A 905 39.27 18.61 -11.03
C VAL A 905 38.52 19.34 -9.94
N GLU A 906 38.14 20.59 -10.17
CA GLU A 906 37.33 21.35 -9.22
C GLU A 906 35.96 20.69 -9.03
N PRO A 907 35.44 20.52 -7.78
CA PRO A 907 35.88 21.01 -6.47
C PRO A 907 36.77 20.03 -5.68
N GLY A 908 37.37 19.06 -6.34
CA GLY A 908 38.25 18.04 -5.76
C GLY A 908 37.51 16.74 -5.46
N PHE A 909 37.81 16.16 -4.31
CA PHE A 909 37.17 14.93 -3.84
C PHE A 909 35.83 15.20 -3.14
N ALA A 910 34.91 14.24 -3.19
CA ALA A 910 33.62 14.33 -2.50
C ALA A 910 33.75 14.10 -0.98
N SER A 911 34.62 13.19 -0.53
CA SER A 911 34.99 13.07 0.89
C SER A 911 36.47 13.38 1.04
N HIS A 912 36.82 14.21 2.02
CA HIS A 912 38.20 14.47 2.40
C HIS A 912 38.76 13.29 3.19
N MET A 913 40.03 12.99 2.98
CA MET A 913 40.80 12.03 3.79
C MET A 913 42.07 12.71 4.30
N ALA A 914 42.39 12.55 5.58
CA ALA A 914 43.69 12.92 6.16
C ALA A 914 44.35 11.71 6.80
N VAL A 915 45.61 11.47 6.45
CA VAL A 915 46.42 10.39 7.02
C VAL A 915 47.55 11.01 7.84
N PHE A 916 47.43 10.91 9.16
CA PHE A 916 48.44 11.36 10.09
C PHE A 916 49.45 10.24 10.32
N ARG A 917 50.75 10.54 10.29
CA ARG A 917 51.83 9.60 10.59
C ARG A 917 52.75 10.19 11.65
N ARG A 918 53.00 9.44 12.72
CA ARG A 918 53.82 9.93 13.83
C ARG A 918 55.26 10.13 13.37
N SER A 919 55.82 11.33 13.59
CA SER A 919 57.16 11.69 13.08
C SER A 919 58.31 11.20 13.97
N VAL A 920 58.05 10.93 15.25
CA VAL A 920 59.06 10.50 16.23
C VAL A 920 58.59 9.22 16.94
N PRO A 921 59.47 8.20 17.13
CA PRO A 921 59.16 7.06 18.00
C PRO A 921 58.88 7.52 19.43
N LEU A 922 58.00 6.82 20.16
CA LEU A 922 57.70 7.14 21.56
C LEU A 922 58.99 7.08 22.41
N GLU A 923 59.36 8.20 23.06
CA GLU A 923 60.33 8.15 24.15
C GLU A 923 59.67 7.43 25.34
N THR A 924 60.39 6.48 25.93
CA THR A 924 59.86 5.47 26.86
C THR A 924 59.75 5.94 28.32
N ASP A 925 60.04 7.21 28.63
CA ASP A 925 60.37 7.64 30.00
C ASP A 925 59.39 8.59 30.70
N ASN A 926 58.21 8.89 30.15
CA ASN A 926 57.19 9.68 30.86
C ASN A 926 55.77 9.11 30.69
N HIS A 927 55.58 7.85 31.11
CA HIS A 927 54.26 7.24 31.12
C HIS A 927 53.50 7.60 32.40
N PRO A 928 52.26 8.14 32.32
CA PRO A 928 51.37 8.14 33.47
C PRO A 928 51.11 6.69 33.86
N ASN A 929 51.35 6.36 35.13
CA ASN A 929 51.20 5.01 35.66
C ASN A 929 49.75 4.53 35.38
N PRO A 930 49.51 3.43 34.63
CA PRO A 930 48.17 3.02 34.18
C PRO A 930 47.20 2.66 35.32
N VAL A 931 47.70 2.60 36.56
CA VAL A 931 47.00 2.05 37.73
C VAL A 931 45.97 3.04 38.31
N ASP A 932 46.07 4.34 38.01
CA ASP A 932 45.18 5.39 38.56
C ASP A 932 44.18 5.99 37.55
N LEU A 933 44.14 5.50 36.30
CA LEU A 933 43.25 6.04 35.26
C LEU A 933 41.90 5.32 35.20
N ILE A 934 40.83 6.11 35.23
CA ILE A 934 39.44 5.64 35.16
C ILE A 934 39.19 4.99 33.80
N ARG A 935 38.77 3.72 33.80
CA ARG A 935 38.25 3.03 32.61
C ARG A 935 36.84 3.54 32.32
N GLN A 936 36.69 4.28 31.22
CA GLN A 936 35.41 4.91 30.89
C GLN A 936 34.56 4.07 29.94
N TYR A 937 35.17 3.14 29.18
CA TYR A 937 34.44 2.37 28.18
C TYR A 937 33.92 1.05 28.74
N GLU A 938 32.71 0.67 28.31
CA GLU A 938 32.12 -0.63 28.63
C GLU A 938 32.47 -1.63 27.52
N VAL A 939 32.92 -2.84 27.90
CA VAL A 939 33.13 -3.91 26.90
C VAL A 939 31.77 -4.47 26.53
N VAL A 940 31.36 -4.27 25.28
CA VAL A 940 30.08 -4.76 24.77
C VAL A 940 30.20 -6.18 24.24
N TRP A 941 31.32 -6.49 23.58
CA TRP A 941 31.57 -7.80 23.00
C TRP A 941 33.07 -8.03 22.89
N GLU A 942 33.51 -9.25 23.18
CA GLU A 942 34.92 -9.64 23.10
C GLU A 942 35.02 -11.03 22.48
N TRP A 943 36.00 -11.19 21.60
CA TRP A 943 36.36 -12.45 20.99
C TRP A 943 37.86 -12.65 21.08
N ASP A 944 38.25 -13.86 21.49
CA ASP A 944 39.62 -14.33 21.53
C ASP A 944 39.69 -15.73 20.89
N ARG A 945 40.66 -15.91 19.99
CA ARG A 945 40.92 -17.16 19.27
C ARG A 945 41.21 -18.34 20.21
N SER A 946 41.74 -18.10 21.41
CA SER A 946 42.03 -19.13 22.40
C SER A 946 40.77 -19.65 23.09
N ASN A 947 39.82 -18.76 23.43
CA ASN A 947 38.55 -19.12 24.05
C ASN A 947 37.56 -19.76 23.08
N SER A 948 37.60 -19.41 21.78
CA SER A 948 36.71 -20.01 20.77
C SER A 948 36.98 -21.51 20.57
N ARG A 949 38.24 -21.95 20.62
CA ARG A 949 38.63 -23.37 20.54
C ARG A 949 38.17 -24.22 21.74
N ILE A 950 38.01 -23.60 22.91
CA ILE A 950 37.54 -24.30 24.12
C ILE A 950 36.02 -24.46 24.07
N HIS A 951 35.29 -23.45 23.59
CA HIS A 951 33.84 -23.53 23.44
C HIS A 951 33.38 -24.45 22.30
N SER A 952 34.14 -24.57 21.20
CA SER A 952 33.86 -25.56 20.15
C SER A 952 34.00 -26.99 20.67
N ASN A 953 35.07 -27.29 21.43
CA ASN A 953 35.28 -28.61 22.05
C ASN A 953 34.19 -28.98 23.09
N ILE A 954 33.65 -28.02 23.83
CA ILE A 954 32.57 -28.27 24.81
C ILE A 954 31.24 -28.57 24.11
N ASN A 955 30.96 -27.94 22.96
CA ASN A 955 29.76 -28.23 22.18
C ASN A 955 29.85 -29.57 21.44
N GLU A 956 31.03 -29.97 20.95
CA GLU A 956 31.24 -31.33 20.43
C GLU A 956 31.12 -32.41 21.51
N MET A 957 31.60 -32.17 22.74
CA MET A 957 31.40 -33.11 23.86
C MET A 957 29.93 -33.24 24.29
N LYS A 958 29.12 -32.19 24.14
CA LYS A 958 27.66 -32.26 24.39
C LYS A 958 26.92 -32.98 23.27
N ALA A 959 27.38 -32.88 22.01
CA ALA A 959 26.83 -33.66 20.91
C ALA A 959 27.15 -35.16 21.04
N PHE A 960 28.34 -35.52 21.56
CA PHE A 960 28.71 -36.92 21.81
C PHE A 960 28.02 -37.57 23.01
N CYS A 961 27.48 -36.80 23.97
CA CYS A 961 26.67 -37.35 25.06
C CYS A 961 25.18 -37.57 24.69
N CYS A 962 24.77 -37.23 23.47
CA CYS A 962 23.40 -37.41 22.98
C CYS A 962 23.29 -38.36 21.77
N CYS A 963 24.29 -39.22 21.56
CA CYS A 963 24.20 -40.37 20.64
C CYS A 963 23.95 -41.67 21.41
#